data_AF-A0A1B6QIX4-F1
#
_entry.id   AF-A0A1B6QIX4-F1
#
_cell.length_a   1.000
_cell.length_b   1.000
_cell.length_c   1.000
_cell.angle_alpha   90.00
_cell.angle_beta   90.00
_cell.angle_gamma   90.00
#
_symmetry.space_group_name_H-M   'P 1'
#
loop_
_entity.id
_entity.type
_entity.pdbx_description
1 polymer ?
#
loop_
_entity_poly.entity_id
_entity_poly.type
_entity_poly.pdbx_seq_one_letter_code
_entity_poly.pdbx_strand_id
1 'polypeptide(L)'
;MAPSMTSSPLHCLTFSLLLALLARSVAIPPSSSPSRGGRHAHSPQHSSAYIVYADHVAKPSNFTTLEHWYTSTVASLSPAANSTRFLYVYDTVMHGFAAELTVDEARRLSNTPGVTGMFKDKAVHLHTTRSPAFLGLDKDSGIWPDTDFGDGVIIGFVDSGIWPESASFSDIGLTPVRPSWKGRCVDGERFNASMCNNKLVGARTFTAGTGAGTHTEWLPGRNEVHDFQSPRDKDGHGTHVASTAAGSEVPGAKLFEFASGTARGVAPKARVAMYKACGPMGFCTTSGIAAAVDAAVKDGVDILSLSLGSQDHDFYKEPMSIALFGAVRAGVFVACSAGNSGPDTSSLSNVAPWITTVGAATMDRVFPASVTLGNGQVLTGQSLYAVTANRTDFVRLTAVAQRLHTKDLVPDRVMGKIVVCAGDLGGDAALGAAVQNAGGSGLVSVATQDWRMEGLVVQAFTLPAVSLGAREAEKLAAYVRSEPYPVASFRFTCRTVTGERPAPMVSSFSSRGPNHVVREILKPDVIAPGTNILAAWPGESPLTYSEEDEDPRRARFNIQSGTSMSCPHVAGAAALLKHRHPGWTPAMIRSALMTTATELDSHGRPIADNGRRGGAGDGATPFAAGAGLVRPQQALDPGLVYDAAERDYVDFLCTLNYSAAQVRMFVPGFAGCTRTLPGGVGGLNYPSFVADLSNGTDARVLTRTVTKVSEGPETYAVKVVAPRQLVEVAVTPATLEFGGEPYEKRSYTVVFRNKYRTPPNAPGAAAGMMALFGEIVWQNDVHTVRSPVVFMWNRREPAAAAVVRHPTAAAKTGLKRKRIAVGSTEQYEFDETSGGLGAGAFGAVFKARHRATGQTVAMKRHSTADGGHATLLREARFLEDACCGGANPFVVGFHGVVRDPVTWEMCLVMECVATSLHDLLRQRPRRSPPLPEATVRAAMWQLLTGAKKMHDDAHIIHRDIKPQNILVDEGQSTVKICDFGLAVSTDERHPYEPAGTLWYQAPEMLLEKPDYDAKVDVWSLGCVMAELVNNGRPLFQGSHDDGQLCAIFDVLGVPDDSTWPWFSSTPFATEVMPELDMQRYNLLRELFPETKLSTEGFEVLSGLLTSNPDMRLTAAAALEHPWFAKVDGLELAKKEKIVSTLPKPHKRQRLRAVCV
;
A
#
# COMPACT_ATOMS: atom_id res chain seq x y z
N MET A 1 -48.34 39.96 -58.95
CA MET A 1 -47.45 41.07 -59.34
C MET A 1 -46.01 40.58 -59.32
N ALA A 2 -45.12 41.22 -60.07
CA ALA A 2 -43.67 41.02 -60.14
C ALA A 2 -42.99 42.41 -59.94
N PRO A 3 -41.65 42.61 -59.98
CA PRO A 3 -40.54 41.67 -60.22
C PRO A 3 -39.41 41.73 -59.12
N SER A 4 -38.55 40.71 -58.93
CA SER A 4 -37.15 40.50 -59.44
C SER A 4 -36.06 41.44 -58.82
N MET A 5 -34.73 41.16 -58.84
CA MET A 5 -33.91 40.20 -59.62
C MET A 5 -32.52 39.90 -58.97
N THR A 6 -32.07 38.61 -58.97
CA THR A 6 -30.69 38.04 -59.26
C THR A 6 -29.38 38.60 -58.61
N SER A 7 -28.19 37.94 -58.59
CA SER A 7 -27.60 36.71 -59.20
C SER A 7 -26.37 36.15 -58.41
N SER A 8 -25.95 34.91 -58.71
CA SER A 8 -24.61 34.29 -58.45
C SER A 8 -23.85 34.10 -59.81
N PRO A 9 -22.88 33.18 -60.07
CA PRO A 9 -22.02 32.24 -59.28
C PRO A 9 -20.52 32.14 -59.76
N LEU A 10 -19.86 30.96 -59.58
CA LEU A 10 -18.51 30.42 -59.99
C LEU A 10 -17.42 30.42 -58.87
N HIS A 11 -16.67 29.34 -58.56
CA HIS A 11 -15.82 28.35 -59.31
C HIS A 11 -14.46 28.93 -59.78
N CYS A 12 -13.30 28.25 -59.75
CA CYS A 12 -12.88 26.91 -59.25
C CYS A 12 -11.33 26.80 -59.23
N LEU A 13 -10.74 25.85 -58.47
CA LEU A 13 -9.36 25.28 -58.60
C LEU A 13 -8.15 26.28 -58.54
N THR A 14 -6.97 25.97 -57.98
CA THR A 14 -6.04 24.85 -58.27
C THR A 14 -5.23 24.39 -57.04
N PHE A 15 -4.26 23.49 -57.23
CA PHE A 15 -3.63 22.66 -56.18
C PHE A 15 -2.08 22.66 -56.30
N SER A 16 -1.38 22.72 -55.16
CA SER A 16 0.01 22.24 -54.89
C SER A 16 1.20 22.56 -55.82
N LEU A 17 2.25 23.22 -55.27
CA LEU A 17 3.67 22.80 -55.22
C LEU A 17 4.45 23.84 -54.35
N LEU A 18 5.26 23.55 -53.32
CA LEU A 18 6.40 22.66 -53.04
C LEU A 18 7.79 23.35 -53.15
N LEU A 19 8.43 23.54 -51.97
CA LEU A 19 9.87 23.55 -51.68
C LEU A 19 10.87 24.63 -52.22
N ALA A 20 11.59 25.25 -51.25
CA ALA A 20 13.06 25.20 -51.10
C ALA A 20 13.99 26.38 -51.55
N LEU A 21 14.88 26.80 -50.61
CA LEU A 21 16.23 27.43 -50.79
C LEU A 21 16.26 28.91 -51.31
N LEU A 22 17.28 29.76 -51.06
CA LEU A 22 18.51 29.69 -50.23
C LEU A 22 19.06 31.09 -49.81
N ALA A 23 19.72 31.11 -48.64
CA ALA A 23 20.75 32.01 -48.08
C ALA A 23 21.25 33.31 -48.78
N ARG A 24 21.55 34.33 -47.94
CA ARG A 24 22.91 34.87 -47.62
C ARG A 24 22.77 35.94 -46.51
N SER A 25 23.51 36.01 -45.39
CA SER A 25 24.91 35.72 -45.00
C SER A 25 25.93 36.82 -45.33
N VAL A 26 26.40 37.54 -44.31
CA VAL A 26 27.64 38.34 -44.28
C VAL A 26 28.30 38.12 -42.91
N ALA A 27 29.64 38.05 -42.87
CA ALA A 27 30.47 37.86 -41.66
C ALA A 27 31.83 38.53 -41.86
N ILE A 28 32.57 38.86 -40.78
CA ILE A 28 33.98 39.35 -40.72
C ILE A 28 34.34 39.68 -39.24
N PRO A 29 35.58 39.50 -38.71
CA PRO A 29 36.57 38.42 -38.88
C PRO A 29 37.07 37.89 -37.49
N PRO A 30 38.13 37.05 -37.39
CA PRO A 30 38.64 36.53 -36.09
C PRO A 30 40.07 36.99 -35.69
N SER A 31 40.40 36.95 -34.39
CA SER A 31 41.80 37.01 -33.90
C SER A 31 42.02 36.41 -32.50
N SER A 32 43.08 35.59 -32.36
CA SER A 32 43.88 35.25 -31.15
C SER A 32 43.20 34.78 -29.86
N SER A 33 43.55 33.56 -29.42
CA SER A 33 43.46 33.11 -28.02
C SER A 33 44.71 33.50 -27.20
N PRO A 34 44.61 33.46 -25.87
CA PRO A 34 45.59 32.69 -25.09
C PRO A 34 44.92 31.69 -24.13
N SER A 35 45.74 30.88 -23.44
CA SER A 35 45.33 29.69 -22.69
C SER A 35 45.08 29.93 -21.19
N ARG A 36 44.28 29.05 -20.57
CA ARG A 36 44.44 28.68 -19.14
C ARG A 36 43.88 27.29 -18.83
N GLY A 37 44.43 26.67 -17.77
CA GLY A 37 44.31 25.24 -17.49
C GLY A 37 42.90 24.77 -17.12
N GLY A 38 42.63 23.49 -17.39
CA GLY A 38 41.37 22.85 -17.08
C GLY A 38 41.22 22.47 -15.60
N ARG A 39 39.95 22.31 -15.18
CA ARG A 39 39.53 21.51 -14.04
C ARG A 39 38.36 20.65 -14.50
N HIS A 40 38.30 19.40 -14.07
CA HIS A 40 37.14 18.54 -14.34
C HIS A 40 35.94 19.04 -13.52
N ALA A 41 34.77 19.14 -14.16
CA ALA A 41 33.51 19.28 -13.44
C ALA A 41 33.00 17.88 -13.07
N HIS A 42 32.64 17.67 -11.81
CA HIS A 42 31.96 16.46 -11.38
C HIS A 42 30.48 16.51 -11.81
N SER A 43 29.92 15.36 -12.17
CA SER A 43 28.47 15.15 -12.22
C SER A 43 27.88 15.28 -10.80
N PRO A 44 26.74 15.96 -10.62
CA PRO A 44 26.13 16.11 -9.29
C PRO A 44 25.62 14.77 -8.76
N GLN A 45 25.84 14.50 -7.46
CA GLN A 45 25.15 13.44 -6.72
C GLN A 45 23.69 13.87 -6.47
N HIS A 46 22.74 12.93 -6.52
CA HIS A 46 21.37 13.19 -6.07
C HIS A 46 21.31 13.38 -4.55
N SER A 47 20.53 14.38 -4.10
CA SER A 47 20.11 14.55 -2.70
C SER A 47 18.75 13.88 -2.45
N SER A 48 18.50 13.51 -1.20
CA SER A 48 17.16 13.17 -0.70
C SER A 48 16.87 13.96 0.57
N ALA A 49 15.59 14.16 0.90
CA ALA A 49 15.20 14.70 2.20
C ALA A 49 15.40 13.66 3.32
N TYR A 50 16.05 14.07 4.40
CA TYR A 50 16.24 13.30 5.62
C TYR A 50 15.75 14.07 6.85
N ILE A 51 15.12 13.35 7.78
CA ILE A 51 14.75 13.81 9.12
C ILE A 51 15.86 13.34 10.07
N VAL A 52 16.46 14.28 10.80
CA VAL A 52 17.61 14.06 11.70
C VAL A 52 17.19 14.40 13.13
N TYR A 53 17.22 13.41 14.02
CA TYR A 53 16.99 13.59 15.45
C TYR A 53 18.30 13.99 16.14
N ALA A 54 18.21 14.92 17.09
CA ALA A 54 19.37 15.38 17.84
C ALA A 54 19.09 15.54 19.34
N ASP A 55 20.04 15.10 20.16
CA ASP A 55 20.05 15.35 21.60
C ASP A 55 20.37 16.82 21.88
N HIS A 56 19.33 17.59 22.19
CA HIS A 56 19.45 19.00 22.55
C HIS A 56 20.35 19.26 23.77
N VAL A 57 20.55 18.27 24.65
CA VAL A 57 21.45 18.37 25.81
C VAL A 57 22.92 18.34 25.35
N ALA A 58 23.20 17.74 24.20
CA ALA A 58 24.53 17.76 23.57
C ALA A 58 24.84 19.07 22.83
N LYS A 59 23.90 20.03 22.72
CA LYS A 59 24.10 21.31 22.02
C LYS A 59 25.29 22.09 22.61
N PRO A 60 26.41 22.26 21.88
CA PRO A 60 27.58 22.95 22.41
C PRO A 60 27.28 24.40 22.85
N SER A 61 28.00 24.89 23.85
CA SER A 61 27.72 26.17 24.53
C SER A 61 28.02 27.40 23.68
N ASN A 62 28.81 27.28 22.62
CA ASN A 62 29.08 28.33 21.64
C ASN A 62 27.92 28.60 20.66
N PHE A 63 26.93 27.69 20.55
CA PHE A 63 25.72 27.92 19.75
C PHE A 63 24.62 28.55 20.61
N THR A 64 24.17 29.74 20.20
CA THR A 64 23.11 30.54 20.86
C THR A 64 21.75 29.85 20.91
N THR A 65 21.34 29.13 19.86
CA THR A 65 20.06 28.40 19.78
C THR A 65 20.27 26.99 19.19
N LEU A 66 19.26 26.12 19.31
CA LEU A 66 19.26 24.81 18.64
C LEU A 66 19.27 24.97 17.11
N GLU A 67 18.45 25.88 16.57
CA GLU A 67 18.46 26.25 15.16
C GLU A 67 19.85 26.69 14.66
N HIS A 68 20.57 27.52 15.42
CA HIS A 68 21.92 27.96 15.06
C HIS A 68 22.94 26.80 15.11
N TRP A 69 22.78 25.83 16.02
CA TRP A 69 23.60 24.61 16.04
C TRP A 69 23.31 23.72 14.82
N TYR A 70 22.03 23.43 14.55
CA TYR A 70 21.60 22.55 13.46
C TYR A 70 21.95 23.14 12.08
N THR A 71 21.66 24.41 11.83
CA THR A 71 21.99 25.09 10.57
C THR A 71 23.49 25.15 10.33
N SER A 72 24.30 25.45 11.35
CA SER A 72 25.76 25.41 11.26
C SER A 72 26.30 24.00 11.00
N THR A 73 25.67 22.97 11.58
CA THR A 73 26.08 21.58 11.38
C THR A 73 25.82 21.15 9.94
N VAL A 74 24.65 21.47 9.37
CA VAL A 74 24.36 21.20 7.94
C VAL A 74 25.29 21.98 7.02
N ALA A 75 25.53 23.27 7.31
CA ALA A 75 26.47 24.09 6.52
C ALA A 75 27.91 23.55 6.54
N SER A 76 28.34 22.91 7.64
CA SER A 76 29.69 22.32 7.76
C SER A 76 29.92 21.12 6.83
N LEU A 77 28.86 20.46 6.35
CA LEU A 77 28.96 19.27 5.49
C LEU A 77 29.42 19.58 4.06
N SER A 78 29.18 20.81 3.57
CA SER A 78 29.57 21.25 2.23
C SER A 78 29.66 22.79 2.11
N PRO A 79 30.86 23.40 2.21
CA PRO A 79 31.05 24.86 2.27
C PRO A 79 30.69 25.68 1.02
N ALA A 80 30.06 25.08 0.00
CA ALA A 80 29.82 25.68 -1.32
C ALA A 80 28.34 25.85 -1.69
N ALA A 81 27.40 25.47 -0.81
CA ALA A 81 25.96 25.58 -1.04
C ALA A 81 25.31 26.59 -0.08
N ASN A 82 24.41 27.43 -0.60
CA ASN A 82 23.62 28.36 0.20
C ASN A 82 22.56 27.65 1.06
N SER A 83 21.88 28.43 1.92
CA SER A 83 20.91 28.01 2.94
C SER A 83 19.68 27.20 2.46
N THR A 84 19.51 26.95 1.17
CA THR A 84 18.34 26.26 0.60
C THR A 84 18.27 24.76 0.89
N ARG A 85 19.31 24.16 1.47
CA ARG A 85 19.36 22.73 1.81
C ARG A 85 18.74 22.37 3.15
N PHE A 86 18.44 23.36 3.98
CA PHE A 86 17.88 23.18 5.32
C PHE A 86 16.36 23.35 5.24
N LEU A 87 15.60 22.31 5.61
CA LEU A 87 14.14 22.27 5.40
C LEU A 87 13.38 22.78 6.64
N TYR A 88 13.57 22.14 7.79
CA TYR A 88 12.82 22.42 9.03
C TYR A 88 13.67 22.27 10.29
N VAL A 89 13.30 22.99 11.36
CA VAL A 89 13.73 22.71 12.75
C VAL A 89 12.57 22.07 13.51
N TYR A 90 12.87 21.12 14.38
CA TYR A 90 11.95 20.59 15.39
C TYR A 90 12.57 20.83 16.78
N ASP A 91 11.80 21.39 17.71
CA ASP A 91 12.28 21.69 19.07
C ASP A 91 11.24 21.46 20.19
N THR A 92 9.97 21.14 19.85
CA THR A 92 8.89 21.06 20.85
C THR A 92 8.30 19.66 20.92
N VAL A 93 7.81 19.10 19.80
CA VAL A 93 7.26 17.71 19.80
C VAL A 93 8.34 16.65 19.62
N MET A 94 9.46 17.02 18.99
CA MET A 94 10.69 16.26 18.89
C MET A 94 11.86 17.23 18.71
N HIS A 95 13.09 16.80 18.98
CA HIS A 95 14.28 17.64 18.83
C HIS A 95 15.14 17.18 17.65
N GLY A 96 15.41 18.09 16.71
CA GLY A 96 16.12 17.77 15.48
C GLY A 96 15.86 18.75 14.34
N PHE A 97 16.08 18.31 13.11
CA PHE A 97 15.85 19.09 11.90
C PHE A 97 15.61 18.19 10.68
N ALA A 98 15.15 18.75 9.57
CA ALA A 98 15.17 18.10 8.26
C ALA A 98 16.06 18.86 7.28
N ALA A 99 16.75 18.14 6.40
CA ALA A 99 17.64 18.69 5.40
C ALA A 99 17.70 17.79 4.15
N GLU A 100 18.00 18.40 3.00
CA GLU A 100 18.41 17.65 1.81
C GLU A 100 19.89 17.26 1.93
N LEU A 101 20.17 15.95 1.96
CA LEU A 101 21.51 15.38 2.10
C LEU A 101 21.77 14.38 0.99
N THR A 102 23.02 14.26 0.51
CA THR A 102 23.45 13.06 -0.20
C THR A 102 23.63 11.91 0.79
N VAL A 103 23.65 10.66 0.31
CA VAL A 103 23.84 9.48 1.16
C VAL A 103 25.14 9.57 1.99
N ASP A 104 26.21 10.16 1.44
CA ASP A 104 27.47 10.37 2.14
C ASP A 104 27.40 11.46 3.22
N GLU A 105 26.69 12.56 2.96
CA GLU A 105 26.48 13.62 3.95
C GLU A 105 25.61 13.13 5.10
N ALA A 106 24.56 12.36 4.79
CA ALA A 106 23.73 11.67 5.77
C ALA A 106 24.56 10.69 6.63
N ARG A 107 25.37 9.84 5.97
CA ARG A 107 26.31 8.88 6.60
C ARG A 107 27.38 9.57 7.49
N ARG A 108 27.82 10.79 7.15
CA ARG A 108 28.69 11.61 8.01
C ARG A 108 27.93 12.22 9.18
N LEU A 109 26.72 12.72 8.93
CA LEU A 109 25.89 13.40 9.93
C LEU A 109 25.37 12.45 11.01
N SER A 110 24.99 11.22 10.67
CA SER A 110 24.58 10.19 11.65
C SER A 110 25.65 9.84 12.67
N ASN A 111 26.92 10.10 12.35
CA ASN A 111 28.08 9.84 13.21
C ASN A 111 28.53 11.10 13.99
N THR A 112 27.80 12.22 13.87
CA THR A 112 28.14 13.48 14.53
C THR A 112 27.67 13.45 16.00
N PRO A 113 28.52 13.80 16.99
CA PRO A 113 28.13 13.84 18.39
C PRO A 113 26.90 14.73 18.61
N GLY A 114 25.86 14.16 19.20
CA GLY A 114 24.57 14.81 19.42
C GLY A 114 23.49 14.45 18.40
N VAL A 115 23.78 13.74 17.30
CA VAL A 115 22.76 13.12 16.44
C VAL A 115 22.35 11.76 17.03
N THR A 116 21.05 11.49 17.12
CA THR A 116 20.48 10.31 17.81
C THR A 116 19.65 9.39 16.92
N GLY A 117 19.31 9.83 15.70
CA GLY A 117 18.56 9.03 14.73
C GLY A 117 18.43 9.78 13.40
N MET A 118 18.21 9.06 12.29
CA MET A 118 18.09 9.66 10.97
C MET A 118 17.24 8.78 10.04
N PHE A 119 16.30 9.39 9.32
CA PHE A 119 15.30 8.69 8.51
C PHE A 119 15.11 9.37 7.16
N LYS A 120 14.94 8.59 6.09
CA LYS A 120 14.55 9.11 4.76
C LYS A 120 13.04 9.38 4.73
N ASP A 121 12.64 10.44 4.03
CA ASP A 121 11.25 10.90 3.90
C ASP A 121 10.34 9.91 3.14
N LYS A 122 9.01 9.98 3.36
CA LYS A 122 7.97 9.07 2.78
C LYS A 122 6.63 9.81 2.54
N ALA A 123 5.75 9.25 1.68
CA ALA A 123 4.48 9.86 1.22
C ALA A 123 3.17 9.18 1.75
N VAL A 124 2.01 9.88 1.68
CA VAL A 124 0.69 9.53 2.33
C VAL A 124 -0.56 10.06 1.53
N HIS A 125 -1.83 9.70 1.88
CA HIS A 125 -3.12 9.95 1.12
C HIS A 125 -4.41 10.27 1.98
N LEU A 126 -5.60 10.56 1.34
CA LEU A 126 -6.64 11.57 1.75
C LEU A 126 -8.17 11.35 1.32
N HIS A 127 -9.25 11.55 2.15
CA HIS A 127 -10.76 11.51 1.84
C HIS A 127 -11.83 12.18 2.87
N THR A 128 -12.95 12.92 2.51
CA THR A 128 -14.16 13.58 3.28
C THR A 128 -15.72 13.22 3.04
N THR A 129 -16.96 13.50 3.63
CA THR A 129 -17.71 14.06 4.89
C THR A 129 -19.22 13.65 5.34
N ARG A 130 -20.33 14.38 5.08
CA ARG A 130 -21.79 14.29 5.52
C ARG A 130 -22.23 14.16 6.98
N SER A 131 -21.61 13.33 7.81
CA SER A 131 -22.23 12.51 8.87
C SER A 131 -23.18 13.03 9.99
N PRO A 132 -23.16 14.27 10.52
CA PRO A 132 -23.45 14.50 11.95
C PRO A 132 -24.78 13.98 12.52
N ALA A 133 -25.89 14.14 11.80
CA ALA A 133 -27.21 13.67 12.27
C ALA A 133 -27.27 12.14 12.49
N PHE A 134 -26.47 11.36 11.75
CA PHE A 134 -26.38 9.90 11.92
C PHE A 134 -25.66 9.50 13.23
N LEU A 135 -24.87 10.40 13.82
CA LEU A 135 -24.25 10.23 15.14
C LEU A 135 -25.18 10.64 16.30
N GLY A 136 -26.47 10.91 16.03
CA GLY A 136 -27.44 11.34 17.03
C GLY A 136 -27.29 12.81 17.47
N LEU A 137 -26.70 13.65 16.61
CA LEU A 137 -26.48 15.07 16.88
C LEU A 137 -27.67 15.88 16.37
N ASP A 138 -28.42 16.48 17.30
CA ASP A 138 -29.56 17.37 17.01
C ASP A 138 -29.25 18.83 17.36
N LYS A 139 -29.86 19.77 16.63
CA LYS A 139 -29.63 21.22 16.75
C LYS A 139 -30.43 21.91 17.86
N ASP A 140 -31.53 21.31 18.30
CA ASP A 140 -32.43 21.89 19.30
C ASP A 140 -32.30 21.18 20.67
N SER A 141 -31.54 20.08 20.75
CA SER A 141 -31.44 19.22 21.94
C SER A 141 -30.12 18.44 22.04
N GLY A 142 -29.69 18.13 23.26
CA GLY A 142 -28.52 17.29 23.56
C GLY A 142 -27.18 17.99 23.36
N ILE A 143 -26.17 17.22 22.95
CA ILE A 143 -24.75 17.57 23.04
C ILE A 143 -24.38 18.90 22.36
N TRP A 144 -25.06 19.31 21.30
CA TRP A 144 -24.75 20.59 20.66
C TRP A 144 -25.08 21.79 21.56
N PRO A 145 -26.32 22.00 22.05
CA PRO A 145 -26.56 23.01 23.08
C PRO A 145 -25.79 22.74 24.39
N ASP A 146 -25.59 21.48 24.81
CA ASP A 146 -24.85 21.15 26.06
C ASP A 146 -23.35 21.53 26.03
N THR A 147 -22.79 21.83 24.85
CA THR A 147 -21.35 22.12 24.63
C THR A 147 -21.08 23.36 23.80
N ASP A 148 -22.08 24.25 23.67
CA ASP A 148 -22.14 25.34 22.69
C ASP A 148 -21.49 24.98 21.34
N PHE A 149 -21.88 23.84 20.77
CA PHE A 149 -21.43 23.33 19.47
C PHE A 149 -19.89 23.21 19.33
N GLY A 150 -19.17 23.15 20.45
CA GLY A 150 -17.72 23.09 20.54
C GLY A 150 -16.99 24.44 20.49
N ASP A 151 -17.63 25.56 20.87
CA ASP A 151 -17.00 26.88 20.71
C ASP A 151 -15.67 27.04 21.49
N GLY A 152 -14.78 27.88 20.96
CA GLY A 152 -13.48 28.20 21.57
C GLY A 152 -12.42 27.08 21.53
N VAL A 153 -12.81 25.84 21.22
CA VAL A 153 -11.90 24.70 20.98
C VAL A 153 -11.29 24.80 19.59
N ILE A 154 -10.00 24.53 19.46
CA ILE A 154 -9.24 24.67 18.20
C ILE A 154 -8.76 23.29 17.74
N ILE A 155 -9.22 22.87 16.55
CA ILE A 155 -8.81 21.65 15.87
C ILE A 155 -7.75 21.98 14.81
N GLY A 156 -6.57 21.38 14.96
CA GLY A 156 -5.51 21.38 13.94
C GLY A 156 -5.71 20.26 12.93
N PHE A 157 -5.55 20.57 11.64
CA PHE A 157 -5.58 19.61 10.54
C PHE A 157 -4.22 19.60 9.85
N VAL A 158 -3.65 18.41 9.63
CA VAL A 158 -2.38 18.21 8.91
C VAL A 158 -2.70 17.53 7.59
N ASP A 159 -2.71 18.30 6.50
CA ASP A 159 -3.49 17.91 5.30
C ASP A 159 -3.04 18.64 3.99
N SER A 160 -3.87 18.67 2.93
CA SER A 160 -3.61 19.33 1.63
C SER A 160 -3.84 20.85 1.60
N GLY A 161 -4.24 21.44 2.73
CA GLY A 161 -4.56 22.88 2.83
C GLY A 161 -6.06 23.13 2.99
N ILE A 162 -6.48 24.38 2.82
CA ILE A 162 -7.90 24.75 2.98
C ILE A 162 -8.37 25.72 1.89
N TRP A 163 -9.65 25.64 1.50
CA TRP A 163 -10.31 26.61 0.65
C TRP A 163 -11.11 27.63 1.49
N PRO A 164 -10.52 28.78 1.90
CA PRO A 164 -11.10 29.67 2.91
C PRO A 164 -12.43 30.30 2.49
N GLU A 165 -12.69 30.48 1.19
CA GLU A 165 -13.95 31.04 0.68
C GLU A 165 -15.15 30.08 0.76
N SER A 166 -14.97 28.88 1.30
CA SER A 166 -16.09 27.98 1.57
C SER A 166 -16.99 28.54 2.67
N ALA A 167 -18.31 28.51 2.45
CA ALA A 167 -19.30 28.89 3.46
C ALA A 167 -19.18 28.06 4.76
N SER A 168 -18.64 26.84 4.69
CA SER A 168 -18.34 26.02 5.87
C SER A 168 -17.22 26.58 6.77
N PHE A 169 -16.52 27.64 6.34
CA PHE A 169 -15.54 28.37 7.17
C PHE A 169 -15.97 29.82 7.45
N SER A 170 -17.27 30.12 7.31
CA SER A 170 -17.85 31.37 7.83
C SER A 170 -17.76 31.42 9.36
N ASP A 171 -17.43 32.59 9.91
CA ASP A 171 -17.32 32.84 11.35
C ASP A 171 -18.52 33.60 11.95
N ILE A 172 -19.62 33.68 11.22
CA ILE A 172 -20.88 34.25 11.71
C ILE A 172 -21.34 33.51 12.97
N GLY A 173 -21.57 34.25 14.05
CA GLY A 173 -22.03 33.71 15.33
C GLY A 173 -20.94 33.10 16.23
N LEU A 174 -19.66 33.27 15.89
CA LEU A 174 -18.54 32.83 16.71
C LEU A 174 -17.99 33.96 17.59
N THR A 175 -17.50 33.60 18.78
CA THR A 175 -16.78 34.53 19.66
C THR A 175 -15.36 34.83 19.14
N PRO A 176 -14.69 35.92 19.57
CA PRO A 176 -13.29 36.17 19.23
C PRO A 176 -12.37 35.01 19.64
N VAL A 177 -11.29 34.78 18.89
CA VAL A 177 -10.31 33.73 19.19
C VAL A 177 -9.64 33.98 20.55
N ARG A 178 -9.42 32.91 21.33
CA ARG A 178 -8.84 32.98 22.67
C ARG A 178 -7.44 33.63 22.67
N PRO A 179 -7.12 34.55 23.61
CA PRO A 179 -5.80 35.22 23.65
C PRO A 179 -4.57 34.32 23.86
N SER A 180 -4.77 33.05 24.23
CA SER A 180 -3.71 32.04 24.33
C SER A 180 -3.30 31.40 23.01
N TRP A 181 -4.07 31.63 21.93
CA TRP A 181 -3.74 31.18 20.58
C TRP A 181 -2.54 31.96 20.02
N LYS A 182 -1.54 31.24 19.51
CA LYS A 182 -0.30 31.80 18.94
C LYS A 182 -0.16 31.53 17.44
N GLY A 183 -1.05 30.71 16.88
CA GLY A 183 -1.05 30.41 15.46
C GLY A 183 -1.33 31.64 14.61
N ARG A 184 -0.78 31.62 13.40
CA ARG A 184 -0.86 32.71 12.42
C ARG A 184 -1.32 32.20 11.07
N CYS A 185 -1.85 33.10 10.26
CA CYS A 185 -2.05 32.87 8.84
C CYS A 185 -0.88 33.44 8.06
N VAL A 186 -0.38 32.65 7.11
CA VAL A 186 0.84 32.94 6.36
C VAL A 186 0.46 33.22 4.91
N ASP A 187 0.84 34.41 4.44
CA ASP A 187 0.67 34.79 3.03
C ASP A 187 1.41 33.84 2.09
N GLY A 188 0.85 33.62 0.91
CA GLY A 188 1.46 32.82 -0.14
C GLY A 188 0.71 32.92 -1.45
N GLU A 189 1.02 32.03 -2.39
CA GLU A 189 0.33 31.95 -3.67
C GLU A 189 -1.20 31.86 -3.52
N ARG A 190 -1.91 32.88 -4.01
CA ARG A 190 -3.39 33.01 -3.94
C ARG A 190 -3.97 32.92 -2.52
N PHE A 191 -3.18 33.13 -1.48
CA PHE A 191 -3.62 33.12 -0.08
C PHE A 191 -3.08 34.36 0.65
N ASN A 192 -3.98 35.16 1.21
CA ASN A 192 -3.63 36.32 2.04
C ASN A 192 -3.99 36.01 3.49
N ALA A 193 -3.20 36.46 4.46
CA ALA A 193 -3.50 36.31 5.89
C ALA A 193 -4.89 36.87 6.27
N SER A 194 -5.42 37.84 5.53
CA SER A 194 -6.79 38.39 5.68
C SER A 194 -7.93 37.45 5.24
N MET A 195 -7.61 36.29 4.64
CA MET A 195 -8.58 35.22 4.36
C MET A 195 -8.89 34.38 5.60
N CYS A 196 -8.15 34.57 6.69
CA CYS A 196 -8.46 34.03 8.00
C CYS A 196 -9.42 34.94 8.76
N ASN A 197 -10.22 34.33 9.62
CA ASN A 197 -11.31 34.95 10.37
C ASN A 197 -11.44 34.25 11.74
N ASN A 198 -12.53 34.45 12.48
CA ASN A 198 -12.68 33.79 13.78
C ASN A 198 -12.93 32.26 13.67
N LYS A 199 -13.16 31.73 12.45
CA LYS A 199 -13.39 30.31 12.18
C LYS A 199 -12.13 29.59 11.71
N LEU A 200 -11.48 30.09 10.65
CA LEU A 200 -10.15 29.69 10.22
C LEU A 200 -9.13 30.59 10.90
N VAL A 201 -8.57 30.10 12.01
CA VAL A 201 -7.77 30.91 12.96
C VAL A 201 -6.25 30.79 12.75
N GLY A 202 -5.81 29.85 11.91
CA GLY A 202 -4.42 29.65 11.53
C GLY A 202 -4.31 28.91 10.20
N ALA A 203 -3.33 29.27 9.38
CA ALA A 203 -3.14 28.71 8.03
C ALA A 203 -1.66 28.76 7.67
N ARG A 204 -1.01 27.60 7.54
CA ARG A 204 0.43 27.43 7.35
C ARG A 204 0.71 26.32 6.33
N THR A 205 1.89 26.33 5.69
CA THR A 205 2.33 25.27 4.77
C THR A 205 3.73 24.75 5.11
N PHE A 206 3.94 23.46 4.83
CA PHE A 206 5.10 22.62 5.17
C PHE A 206 5.41 21.66 4.02
N THR A 207 5.29 22.13 2.78
CA THR A 207 5.51 21.38 1.53
C THR A 207 6.94 21.50 0.95
N ALA A 208 7.91 22.04 1.70
CA ALA A 208 9.28 22.25 1.19
C ALA A 208 10.00 20.95 0.75
N GLY A 209 9.62 19.80 1.32
CA GLY A 209 10.13 18.48 0.93
C GLY A 209 9.49 17.87 -0.33
N THR A 210 8.45 18.49 -0.92
CA THR A 210 7.74 17.99 -2.12
C THR A 210 8.13 18.75 -3.40
N GLY A 211 9.36 19.25 -3.47
CA GLY A 211 9.86 20.08 -4.58
C GLY A 211 10.14 19.30 -5.87
N ALA A 212 10.14 19.98 -7.02
CA ALA A 212 10.23 19.40 -8.37
C ALA A 212 11.28 18.27 -8.54
N GLY A 213 12.47 18.40 -7.96
CA GLY A 213 13.53 17.40 -8.07
C GLY A 213 13.19 16.03 -7.46
N THR A 214 12.41 15.99 -6.37
CA THR A 214 12.14 14.74 -5.63
C THR A 214 11.11 13.85 -6.31
N HIS A 215 10.25 14.39 -7.19
CA HIS A 215 9.23 13.62 -7.92
C HIS A 215 9.86 12.53 -8.82
N THR A 216 11.07 12.77 -9.31
CA THR A 216 11.77 11.85 -10.23
C THR A 216 12.18 10.51 -9.59
N GLU A 217 12.36 10.46 -8.26
CA GLU A 217 12.73 9.22 -7.56
C GLU A 217 11.51 8.31 -7.29
N TRP A 218 10.33 8.90 -7.10
CA TRP A 218 9.11 8.17 -6.69
C TRP A 218 8.12 7.92 -7.84
N LEU A 219 8.10 8.77 -8.87
CA LEU A 219 7.20 8.68 -10.04
C LEU A 219 7.95 8.98 -11.36
N PRO A 220 8.86 8.09 -11.81
CA PRO A 220 9.62 8.31 -13.04
C PRO A 220 8.71 8.37 -14.27
N GLY A 221 8.73 9.52 -14.97
CA GLY A 221 8.06 9.70 -16.28
C GLY A 221 6.76 10.52 -16.27
N ARG A 222 6.36 11.13 -15.15
CA ARG A 222 5.21 12.06 -15.09
C ARG A 222 5.64 13.52 -15.28
N ASN A 223 4.78 14.32 -15.92
CA ASN A 223 4.96 15.77 -16.04
C ASN A 223 4.67 16.48 -14.70
N GLU A 224 5.21 17.68 -14.52
CA GLU A 224 5.05 18.47 -13.28
C GLU A 224 3.60 18.89 -13.04
N VAL A 225 2.96 18.34 -12.00
CA VAL A 225 1.65 18.81 -11.52
C VAL A 225 1.86 19.95 -10.53
N HIS A 226 1.69 21.19 -10.96
CA HIS A 226 1.80 22.37 -10.07
C HIS A 226 0.73 22.36 -8.96
N ASP A 227 1.14 22.69 -7.74
CA ASP A 227 0.28 22.94 -6.57
C ASP A 227 0.69 24.28 -5.91
N PHE A 228 -0.27 24.93 -5.26
CA PHE A 228 -0.11 26.28 -4.70
C PHE A 228 0.93 26.29 -3.58
N GLN A 229 1.91 27.20 -3.68
CA GLN A 229 2.88 27.48 -2.62
C GLN A 229 2.27 28.38 -1.54
N SER A 230 1.24 27.86 -0.86
CA SER A 230 0.50 28.52 0.21
C SER A 230 -0.34 27.51 1.00
N PRO A 231 -1.03 27.91 2.09
CA PRO A 231 -1.99 27.07 2.79
C PRO A 231 -3.26 26.72 1.97
N ARG A 232 -3.40 27.23 0.74
CA ARG A 232 -4.58 26.98 -0.11
C ARG A 232 -4.62 25.52 -0.58
N ASP A 233 -5.81 24.95 -0.48
CA ASP A 233 -6.13 23.63 -1.02
C ASP A 233 -6.26 23.67 -2.54
N LYS A 234 -5.56 22.75 -3.24
CA LYS A 234 -5.80 22.44 -4.66
C LYS A 234 -6.34 21.02 -4.85
N ASP A 235 -6.01 20.11 -3.93
CA ASP A 235 -6.48 18.73 -3.92
C ASP A 235 -7.98 18.65 -3.60
N GLY A 236 -8.39 19.39 -2.58
CA GLY A 236 -9.76 19.50 -2.08
C GLY A 236 -10.05 18.70 -0.82
N HIS A 237 -9.19 17.74 -0.48
CA HIS A 237 -9.39 16.94 0.71
C HIS A 237 -9.29 17.71 2.03
N GLY A 238 -8.29 18.57 2.21
CA GLY A 238 -8.10 19.34 3.45
C GLY A 238 -9.32 20.22 3.77
N THR A 239 -9.95 20.75 2.73
CA THR A 239 -11.27 21.42 2.78
C THR A 239 -12.38 20.46 3.21
N HIS A 240 -12.37 19.23 2.69
CA HIS A 240 -13.30 18.15 3.03
C HIS A 240 -13.16 17.75 4.53
N VAL A 241 -11.97 17.45 5.08
CA VAL A 241 -11.80 17.09 6.51
C VAL A 241 -12.15 18.24 7.45
N ALA A 242 -11.71 19.46 7.15
CA ALA A 242 -11.90 20.59 8.04
C ALA A 242 -13.39 20.91 8.20
N SER A 243 -14.14 20.88 7.09
CA SER A 243 -15.61 21.04 7.10
C SER A 243 -16.36 19.84 7.70
N THR A 244 -15.69 18.69 7.88
CA THR A 244 -16.23 17.50 8.55
C THR A 244 -16.23 17.60 10.05
N ALA A 245 -15.06 17.87 10.61
CA ALA A 245 -14.91 18.02 12.05
C ALA A 245 -15.64 19.28 12.50
N ALA A 246 -15.47 20.39 11.78
CA ALA A 246 -15.89 21.71 12.22
C ALA A 246 -16.43 22.61 11.10
N GLY A 247 -17.19 22.10 10.13
CA GLY A 247 -17.91 22.97 9.19
C GLY A 247 -19.01 23.81 9.86
N SER A 248 -19.01 25.11 9.63
CA SER A 248 -20.16 25.99 9.92
C SER A 248 -21.38 25.57 9.09
N GLU A 249 -22.59 25.94 9.53
CA GLU A 249 -23.82 25.55 8.85
C GLU A 249 -23.96 26.17 7.44
N VAL A 250 -24.21 25.34 6.43
CA VAL A 250 -24.47 25.77 5.05
C VAL A 250 -25.78 25.15 4.55
N PRO A 251 -26.90 25.92 4.56
CA PRO A 251 -28.16 25.49 3.98
C PRO A 251 -28.08 25.30 2.46
N GLY A 252 -28.83 24.32 1.93
CA GLY A 252 -28.88 24.04 0.49
C GLY A 252 -27.62 23.36 -0.07
N ALA A 253 -26.76 22.81 0.80
CA ALA A 253 -25.57 22.06 0.41
C ALA A 253 -25.95 20.74 -0.28
N LYS A 254 -25.39 20.51 -1.47
CA LYS A 254 -25.64 19.33 -2.32
C LYS A 254 -24.53 19.13 -3.35
N LEU A 255 -24.32 17.88 -3.79
CA LEU A 255 -23.54 17.57 -4.99
C LEU A 255 -24.53 17.32 -6.14
N PHE A 256 -24.64 18.29 -7.05
CA PHE A 256 -25.70 18.33 -8.07
C PHE A 256 -27.11 18.31 -7.42
N GLU A 257 -27.86 17.20 -7.50
CA GLU A 257 -29.11 16.99 -6.74
C GLU A 257 -28.96 15.99 -5.58
N PHE A 258 -27.80 15.35 -5.46
CA PHE A 258 -27.53 14.36 -4.43
C PHE A 258 -27.21 15.01 -3.09
N ALA A 259 -27.57 14.29 -2.02
CA ALA A 259 -27.22 14.60 -0.64
C ALA A 259 -27.76 15.94 -0.09
N SER A 260 -28.75 16.54 -0.77
CA SER A 260 -29.30 17.87 -0.46
C SER A 260 -29.80 18.03 0.98
N GLY A 261 -29.39 19.12 1.63
CA GLY A 261 -29.78 19.49 2.98
C GLY A 261 -28.97 20.67 3.52
N THR A 262 -28.77 20.71 4.84
CA THR A 262 -27.84 21.66 5.50
C THR A 262 -26.56 20.93 5.88
N ALA A 263 -25.45 21.25 5.23
CA ALA A 263 -24.14 20.74 5.64
C ALA A 263 -23.69 21.44 6.93
N ARG A 264 -22.97 20.70 7.77
CA ARG A 264 -22.39 21.14 9.06
C ARG A 264 -21.34 20.11 9.48
N GLY A 265 -20.38 20.51 10.30
CA GLY A 265 -19.45 19.59 10.94
C GLY A 265 -20.03 18.93 12.19
N VAL A 266 -19.25 18.04 12.81
CA VAL A 266 -19.59 17.44 14.12
C VAL A 266 -19.50 18.47 15.25
N ALA A 267 -18.63 19.47 15.17
CA ALA A 267 -18.55 20.61 16.10
C ALA A 267 -18.64 21.95 15.32
N PRO A 268 -19.85 22.42 14.96
CA PRO A 268 -20.04 23.58 14.10
C PRO A 268 -19.42 24.91 14.59
N LYS A 269 -19.21 25.09 15.90
CA LYS A 269 -18.54 26.28 16.47
C LYS A 269 -17.06 26.09 16.79
N ALA A 270 -16.53 24.86 16.75
CA ALA A 270 -15.09 24.62 16.91
C ALA A 270 -14.29 25.33 15.80
N ARG A 271 -13.06 25.75 16.13
CA ARG A 271 -12.20 26.56 15.26
C ARG A 271 -11.23 25.68 14.48
N VAL A 272 -10.87 26.12 13.29
CA VAL A 272 -10.04 25.38 12.33
C VAL A 272 -8.67 26.05 12.25
N ALA A 273 -7.61 25.25 12.41
CA ALA A 273 -6.25 25.66 12.08
C ALA A 273 -5.65 24.67 11.07
N MET A 274 -5.25 25.16 9.90
CA MET A 274 -4.78 24.33 8.79
C MET A 274 -3.25 24.35 8.67
N TYR A 275 -2.65 23.17 8.63
CA TYR A 275 -1.22 22.94 8.47
C TYR A 275 -1.02 22.09 7.22
N LYS A 276 -0.89 22.74 6.04
CA LYS A 276 -0.70 22.03 4.77
C LYS A 276 0.64 21.29 4.79
N ALA A 277 0.60 19.97 4.84
CA ALA A 277 1.77 19.08 4.78
C ALA A 277 1.78 18.21 3.51
N CYS A 278 0.67 18.20 2.76
CA CYS A 278 0.52 17.47 1.51
C CYS A 278 0.63 18.41 0.31
N GLY A 279 1.35 17.96 -0.72
CA GLY A 279 1.53 18.66 -2.00
C GLY A 279 0.66 18.08 -3.12
N PRO A 280 1.15 18.08 -4.38
CA PRO A 280 0.42 17.52 -5.53
C PRO A 280 -0.06 16.08 -5.32
N MET A 281 -1.25 15.77 -5.87
CA MET A 281 -1.89 14.43 -5.80
C MET A 281 -2.02 13.88 -4.35
N GLY A 282 -2.15 14.78 -3.37
CA GLY A 282 -2.32 14.45 -1.96
C GLY A 282 -1.07 13.93 -1.24
N PHE A 283 0.09 13.87 -1.88
CA PHE A 283 1.31 13.30 -1.28
C PHE A 283 1.88 14.17 -0.15
N CYS A 284 1.91 13.64 1.07
CA CYS A 284 2.43 14.33 2.27
C CYS A 284 3.77 13.74 2.76
N THR A 285 4.81 14.56 2.93
CA THR A 285 6.10 14.10 3.50
C THR A 285 6.02 13.88 5.00
N THR A 286 6.71 12.85 5.53
CA THR A 286 6.83 12.66 6.99
C THR A 286 7.60 13.81 7.66
N SER A 287 8.48 14.51 6.92
CA SER A 287 9.10 15.75 7.40
C SER A 287 8.09 16.89 7.53
N GLY A 288 7.24 17.08 6.52
CA GLY A 288 6.17 18.09 6.51
C GLY A 288 5.12 17.82 7.59
N ILE A 289 4.73 16.56 7.77
CA ILE A 289 3.81 16.13 8.84
C ILE A 289 4.40 16.43 10.22
N ALA A 290 5.67 16.08 10.47
CA ALA A 290 6.29 16.35 11.77
C ALA A 290 6.43 17.86 12.04
N ALA A 291 6.77 18.66 11.03
CA ALA A 291 6.85 20.12 11.14
C ALA A 291 5.48 20.76 11.39
N ALA A 292 4.43 20.25 10.74
CA ALA A 292 3.04 20.65 10.94
C ALA A 292 2.54 20.34 12.36
N VAL A 293 2.85 19.15 12.89
CA VAL A 293 2.51 18.76 14.27
C VAL A 293 3.27 19.60 15.30
N ASP A 294 4.57 19.83 15.11
CA ASP A 294 5.39 20.71 15.97
C ASP A 294 4.81 22.13 16.01
N ALA A 295 4.48 22.68 14.84
CA ALA A 295 3.85 23.98 14.71
C ALA A 295 2.46 24.06 15.37
N ALA A 296 1.60 23.06 15.20
CA ALA A 296 0.26 23.07 15.77
C ALA A 296 0.27 23.03 17.32
N VAL A 297 1.18 22.24 17.90
CA VAL A 297 1.36 22.18 19.36
C VAL A 297 1.93 23.51 19.90
N LYS A 298 2.89 24.13 19.20
CA LYS A 298 3.41 25.48 19.53
C LYS A 298 2.33 26.56 19.45
N ASP A 299 1.50 26.51 18.42
CA ASP A 299 0.43 27.47 18.14
C ASP A 299 -0.72 27.36 19.16
N GLY A 300 -0.92 26.17 19.73
CA GLY A 300 -1.81 25.91 20.86
C GLY A 300 -3.16 25.32 20.47
N VAL A 301 -3.17 24.31 19.58
CA VAL A 301 -4.38 23.51 19.26
C VAL A 301 -4.75 22.59 20.43
N ASP A 302 -6.03 22.24 20.57
CA ASP A 302 -6.50 21.26 21.57
C ASP A 302 -6.55 19.84 21.02
N ILE A 303 -6.79 19.72 19.72
CA ILE A 303 -7.02 18.47 19.00
C ILE A 303 -6.24 18.50 17.69
N LEU A 304 -5.69 17.36 17.29
CA LEU A 304 -5.13 17.11 15.97
C LEU A 304 -5.94 16.03 15.25
N SER A 305 -6.34 16.33 14.00
CA SER A 305 -6.94 15.40 13.05
C SER A 305 -5.94 15.16 11.93
N LEU A 306 -5.42 13.93 11.83
CA LEU A 306 -4.53 13.53 10.74
C LEU A 306 -5.20 12.40 9.95
N SER A 307 -5.71 12.74 8.77
CA SER A 307 -6.41 11.80 7.89
C SER A 307 -5.46 11.01 7.00
N LEU A 308 -4.34 10.64 7.61
CA LEU A 308 -3.06 10.17 7.08
C LEU A 308 -2.67 8.84 7.74
N GLY A 309 -1.80 8.04 7.12
CA GLY A 309 -1.11 6.90 7.72
C GLY A 309 -0.05 6.30 6.80
N SER A 310 0.97 5.64 7.37
CA SER A 310 2.05 5.00 6.58
C SER A 310 2.22 3.51 6.97
N GLN A 311 3.22 2.82 6.42
CA GLN A 311 3.59 1.50 6.97
C GLN A 311 4.31 1.68 8.31
N ASP A 312 3.63 1.40 9.42
CA ASP A 312 4.22 1.51 10.75
C ASP A 312 5.33 0.46 10.96
N HIS A 313 6.48 0.92 11.47
CA HIS A 313 7.59 0.10 11.96
C HIS A 313 7.55 0.06 13.50
N ASP A 314 8.62 -0.39 14.17
CA ASP A 314 8.84 -0.06 15.59
C ASP A 314 8.60 1.44 15.81
N PHE A 315 7.93 1.85 16.89
CA PHE A 315 7.52 3.25 17.06
C PHE A 315 8.69 4.25 17.02
N TYR A 316 9.89 3.87 17.48
CA TYR A 316 11.09 4.73 17.42
C TYR A 316 11.67 4.91 16.00
N LYS A 317 11.16 4.19 15.00
CA LYS A 317 11.53 4.31 13.57
C LYS A 317 10.52 5.12 12.76
N GLU A 318 9.46 5.63 13.41
CA GLU A 318 8.31 6.24 12.74
C GLU A 318 8.14 7.69 13.24
N PRO A 319 8.60 8.71 12.46
CA PRO A 319 8.60 10.11 12.90
C PRO A 319 7.23 10.69 13.22
N MET A 320 6.15 10.25 12.55
CA MET A 320 4.80 10.74 12.83
C MET A 320 4.32 10.27 14.21
N SER A 321 4.52 8.99 14.53
CA SER A 321 4.26 8.38 15.85
C SER A 321 5.00 9.10 16.98
N ILE A 322 6.28 9.48 16.75
CA ILE A 322 7.08 10.26 17.71
C ILE A 322 6.52 11.68 17.90
N ALA A 323 6.27 12.41 16.82
CA ALA A 323 5.72 13.77 16.88
C ALA A 323 4.31 13.80 17.53
N LEU A 324 3.47 12.82 17.23
CA LEU A 324 2.13 12.68 17.83
C LEU A 324 2.18 12.27 19.30
N PHE A 325 3.24 11.58 19.75
CA PHE A 325 3.46 11.40 21.19
C PHE A 325 3.80 12.74 21.86
N GLY A 326 4.67 13.56 21.24
CA GLY A 326 4.95 14.92 21.70
C GLY A 326 3.69 15.78 21.85
N ALA A 327 2.75 15.67 20.90
CA ALA A 327 1.44 16.34 21.00
C ALA A 327 0.59 15.81 22.17
N VAL A 328 0.49 14.50 22.37
CA VAL A 328 -0.26 13.90 23.49
C VAL A 328 0.35 14.26 24.85
N ARG A 329 1.68 14.36 24.96
CA ARG A 329 2.37 14.88 26.16
C ARG A 329 2.05 16.34 26.45
N ALA A 330 1.89 17.16 25.42
CA ALA A 330 1.40 18.54 25.53
C ALA A 330 -0.11 18.65 25.83
N GLY A 331 -0.82 17.54 26.01
CA GLY A 331 -2.24 17.48 26.33
C GLY A 331 -3.18 17.55 25.12
N VAL A 332 -2.64 17.50 23.89
CA VAL A 332 -3.41 17.55 22.64
C VAL A 332 -3.99 16.17 22.33
N PHE A 333 -5.29 16.09 22.05
CA PHE A 333 -5.92 14.84 21.63
C PHE A 333 -5.64 14.55 20.15
N VAL A 334 -5.26 13.30 19.82
CA VAL A 334 -4.89 12.91 18.46
C VAL A 334 -5.87 11.87 17.92
N ALA A 335 -6.48 12.17 16.78
CA ALA A 335 -7.22 11.23 15.94
C ALA A 335 -6.45 10.96 14.62
N CYS A 336 -6.35 9.69 14.24
CA CYS A 336 -5.78 9.26 12.96
C CYS A 336 -6.66 8.22 12.28
N SER A 337 -6.66 8.20 10.96
CA SER A 337 -7.37 7.19 10.15
C SER A 337 -6.71 5.81 10.21
N ALA A 338 -7.49 4.73 10.24
CA ALA A 338 -6.95 3.35 10.34
C ALA A 338 -6.30 2.80 9.04
N GLY A 339 -6.61 3.38 7.87
CA GLY A 339 -6.13 2.90 6.57
C GLY A 339 -7.23 2.29 5.71
N ASN A 340 -7.00 2.27 4.40
CA ASN A 340 -7.99 1.86 3.38
C ASN A 340 -7.62 0.53 2.69
N SER A 341 -6.88 -0.33 3.40
CA SER A 341 -6.32 -1.60 2.90
C SER A 341 -7.02 -2.83 3.51
N GLY A 342 -8.24 -2.65 4.03
CA GLY A 342 -9.12 -3.76 4.40
C GLY A 342 -9.65 -4.51 3.17
N PRO A 343 -10.19 -5.73 3.34
CA PRO A 343 -10.70 -6.29 4.60
C PRO A 343 -9.74 -7.25 5.34
N ASP A 344 -8.52 -7.40 4.84
CA ASP A 344 -7.53 -8.36 5.34
C ASP A 344 -7.09 -8.06 6.77
N THR A 345 -6.72 -9.11 7.52
CA THR A 345 -6.18 -8.97 8.89
C THR A 345 -4.83 -8.25 8.88
N SER A 346 -4.56 -7.48 9.93
CA SER A 346 -3.27 -6.81 10.15
C SER A 346 -2.90 -5.79 9.05
N SER A 347 -3.91 -5.13 8.48
CA SER A 347 -3.81 -4.20 7.34
C SER A 347 -3.87 -2.72 7.73
N LEU A 348 -3.93 -2.41 9.03
CA LEU A 348 -4.10 -1.04 9.54
C LEU A 348 -2.77 -0.35 9.92
N SER A 349 -2.83 0.98 9.94
CA SER A 349 -1.72 1.86 10.31
C SER A 349 -2.09 2.78 11.47
N ASN A 350 -1.15 3.64 11.90
CA ASN A 350 -1.26 4.48 13.08
C ASN A 350 -1.50 3.68 14.37
N VAL A 351 -0.78 2.57 14.56
CA VAL A 351 -1.04 1.59 15.64
C VAL A 351 -0.52 1.99 17.03
N ALA A 352 0.05 3.17 17.19
CA ALA A 352 0.59 3.62 18.47
C ALA A 352 -0.52 3.83 19.53
N PRO A 353 -0.29 3.49 20.81
CA PRO A 353 -1.34 3.52 21.83
C PRO A 353 -1.74 4.94 22.25
N TRP A 354 -0.90 5.96 22.05
CA TRP A 354 -1.27 7.35 22.32
C TRP A 354 -2.22 7.93 21.26
N ILE A 355 -2.22 7.38 20.04
CA ILE A 355 -3.13 7.77 18.94
C ILE A 355 -4.51 7.15 19.15
N THR A 356 -5.58 7.86 18.76
CA THR A 356 -6.93 7.28 18.57
C THR A 356 -7.12 6.92 17.11
N THR A 357 -7.16 5.62 16.79
CA THR A 357 -7.11 5.08 15.43
C THR A 357 -8.51 4.69 14.97
N VAL A 358 -9.00 5.31 13.89
CA VAL A 358 -10.42 5.29 13.52
C VAL A 358 -10.69 4.52 12.23
N GLY A 359 -11.47 3.44 12.32
CA GLY A 359 -11.99 2.69 11.16
C GLY A 359 -13.21 3.35 10.52
N ALA A 360 -13.55 2.95 9.29
CA ALA A 360 -14.67 3.51 8.53
C ALA A 360 -15.92 2.62 8.58
N ALA A 361 -17.07 3.28 8.62
CA ALA A 361 -18.37 2.62 8.58
C ALA A 361 -19.35 3.28 7.61
N THR A 362 -20.35 2.53 7.17
CA THR A 362 -21.48 3.06 6.40
C THR A 362 -22.40 3.90 7.29
N MET A 363 -23.29 4.65 6.66
CA MET A 363 -24.43 5.32 7.29
C MET A 363 -25.72 4.90 6.57
N ASP A 364 -26.86 5.39 7.06
CA ASP A 364 -28.20 5.10 6.57
C ASP A 364 -28.51 5.55 5.12
N ARG A 365 -27.56 6.18 4.44
CA ARG A 365 -27.75 6.92 3.18
C ARG A 365 -27.27 6.15 1.95
N VAL A 366 -28.13 6.07 0.94
CA VAL A 366 -27.83 5.50 -0.38
C VAL A 366 -28.30 6.41 -1.53
N PHE A 367 -27.81 6.16 -2.74
CA PHE A 367 -28.07 6.95 -3.96
C PHE A 367 -28.62 6.06 -5.10
N PRO A 368 -29.91 5.68 -5.07
CA PRO A 368 -30.42 4.58 -5.90
C PRO A 368 -30.46 4.86 -7.40
N ALA A 369 -29.82 3.97 -8.15
CA ALA A 369 -29.92 3.84 -9.60
C ALA A 369 -30.21 2.38 -9.97
N SER A 370 -30.58 2.12 -11.22
CA SER A 370 -30.90 0.74 -11.65
C SER A 370 -30.54 0.49 -13.11
N VAL A 371 -30.25 -0.77 -13.41
CA VAL A 371 -29.93 -1.27 -14.75
C VAL A 371 -31.05 -2.23 -15.15
N THR A 372 -31.77 -1.93 -16.24
CA THR A 372 -32.80 -2.80 -16.80
C THR A 372 -32.19 -3.58 -17.96
N LEU A 373 -32.17 -4.90 -17.85
CA LEU A 373 -31.60 -5.83 -18.81
C LEU A 373 -32.58 -6.11 -19.97
N GLY A 374 -32.09 -6.63 -21.09
CA GLY A 374 -32.91 -6.96 -22.27
C GLY A 374 -34.01 -8.00 -21.99
N ASN A 375 -33.78 -8.91 -21.05
CA ASN A 375 -34.77 -9.87 -20.56
C ASN A 375 -35.86 -9.26 -19.64
N GLY A 376 -35.83 -7.94 -19.40
CA GLY A 376 -36.77 -7.21 -18.55
C GLY A 376 -36.42 -7.20 -17.05
N GLN A 377 -35.37 -7.91 -16.62
CA GLN A 377 -34.92 -7.93 -15.24
C GLN A 377 -34.31 -6.58 -14.83
N VAL A 378 -34.63 -6.11 -13.62
CA VAL A 378 -34.12 -4.84 -13.08
C VAL A 378 -33.14 -5.13 -11.94
N LEU A 379 -31.89 -4.71 -12.12
CA LEU A 379 -30.83 -4.77 -11.12
C LEU A 379 -30.75 -3.43 -10.38
N THR A 380 -30.65 -3.47 -9.05
CA THR A 380 -30.59 -2.25 -8.22
C THR A 380 -29.16 -1.96 -7.75
N GLY A 381 -28.70 -0.74 -7.95
CA GLY A 381 -27.36 -0.29 -7.57
C GLY A 381 -27.36 1.13 -7.04
N GLN A 382 -26.17 1.73 -7.02
CA GLN A 382 -25.98 3.12 -6.63
C GLN A 382 -25.25 3.93 -7.72
N SER A 383 -25.50 5.24 -7.78
CA SER A 383 -24.82 6.16 -8.71
C SER A 383 -24.88 7.61 -8.23
N LEU A 384 -23.85 8.39 -8.58
CA LEU A 384 -23.82 9.86 -8.48
C LEU A 384 -23.88 10.54 -9.86
N TYR A 385 -24.34 9.83 -10.91
CA TYR A 385 -24.56 10.42 -12.22
C TYR A 385 -25.78 11.36 -12.20
N ALA A 386 -25.55 12.64 -12.48
CA ALA A 386 -26.49 13.73 -12.17
C ALA A 386 -27.55 14.02 -13.25
N VAL A 387 -27.63 13.22 -14.31
CA VAL A 387 -28.66 13.37 -15.35
C VAL A 387 -29.84 12.44 -15.05
N THR A 388 -31.01 13.01 -14.76
CA THR A 388 -32.23 12.24 -14.50
C THR A 388 -32.70 11.53 -15.76
N ALA A 389 -32.87 10.20 -15.70
CA ALA A 389 -33.39 9.39 -16.79
C ALA A 389 -34.34 8.31 -16.24
N ASN A 390 -35.61 8.36 -16.65
CA ASN A 390 -36.59 7.31 -16.30
C ASN A 390 -36.27 5.96 -16.95
N ARG A 391 -35.65 6.02 -18.14
CA ARG A 391 -35.04 4.94 -18.92
C ARG A 391 -34.11 5.59 -19.95
N THR A 392 -32.93 5.02 -20.22
CA THR A 392 -32.15 5.30 -21.43
C THR A 392 -32.60 4.39 -22.57
N ASP A 393 -32.07 4.59 -23.77
CA ASP A 393 -32.11 3.55 -24.80
C ASP A 393 -31.40 2.27 -24.32
N PHE A 394 -31.75 1.14 -24.94
CA PHE A 394 -31.04 -0.12 -24.77
C PHE A 394 -29.74 -0.11 -25.58
N VAL A 395 -28.61 -0.18 -24.89
CA VAL A 395 -27.28 -0.22 -25.48
C VAL A 395 -26.66 -1.58 -25.22
N ARG A 396 -25.87 -2.08 -26.18
CA ARG A 396 -25.17 -3.37 -26.08
C ARG A 396 -24.16 -3.34 -24.92
N LEU A 397 -24.21 -4.36 -24.07
CA LEU A 397 -23.23 -4.61 -23.03
C LEU A 397 -21.96 -5.21 -23.66
N THR A 398 -20.80 -4.85 -23.11
CA THR A 398 -19.54 -5.56 -23.35
C THR A 398 -18.88 -5.81 -22.00
N ALA A 399 -18.55 -7.06 -21.71
CA ALA A 399 -17.60 -7.34 -20.63
C ALA A 399 -16.20 -6.94 -21.08
N VAL A 400 -15.41 -6.41 -20.14
CA VAL A 400 -13.95 -6.30 -20.23
C VAL A 400 -13.39 -6.91 -18.94
N ALA A 401 -12.11 -7.32 -18.94
CA ALA A 401 -11.54 -8.24 -17.95
C ALA A 401 -11.72 -7.82 -16.47
N GLN A 402 -11.57 -8.79 -15.55
CA GLN A 402 -11.86 -8.63 -14.12
C GLN A 402 -11.13 -7.45 -13.44
N ARG A 403 -9.98 -7.03 -13.96
CA ARG A 403 -9.38 -5.73 -13.68
C ARG A 403 -9.10 -5.03 -15.00
N LEU A 404 -9.75 -3.88 -15.21
CA LEU A 404 -9.79 -3.20 -16.49
C LEU A 404 -8.64 -2.19 -16.58
N HIS A 405 -7.61 -2.48 -17.39
CA HIS A 405 -6.56 -1.51 -17.69
C HIS A 405 -6.97 -0.58 -18.83
N THR A 406 -6.49 0.67 -18.83
CA THR A 406 -6.79 1.62 -19.92
C THR A 406 -6.39 1.12 -21.31
N LYS A 407 -5.41 0.20 -21.38
CA LYS A 407 -4.97 -0.49 -22.61
C LYS A 407 -6.03 -1.44 -23.20
N ASP A 408 -6.97 -1.92 -22.40
CA ASP A 408 -8.05 -2.82 -22.83
C ASP A 408 -9.23 -2.06 -23.47
N LEU A 409 -9.28 -0.74 -23.28
CA LEU A 409 -10.32 0.16 -23.77
C LEU A 409 -10.12 0.54 -25.25
N VAL A 410 -9.86 -0.46 -26.10
CA VAL A 410 -9.74 -0.25 -27.55
C VAL A 410 -11.10 0.15 -28.14
N PRO A 411 -11.16 1.15 -29.05
CA PRO A 411 -12.41 1.64 -29.62
C PRO A 411 -13.33 0.55 -30.19
N ASP A 412 -12.79 -0.44 -30.92
CA ASP A 412 -13.59 -1.53 -31.51
C ASP A 412 -14.34 -2.37 -30.46
N ARG A 413 -13.78 -2.47 -29.24
CA ARG A 413 -14.42 -3.15 -28.10
C ARG A 413 -15.39 -2.24 -27.36
N VAL A 414 -15.09 -0.96 -27.15
CA VAL A 414 -15.83 -0.09 -26.22
C VAL A 414 -16.83 0.86 -26.90
N MET A 415 -16.55 1.32 -28.12
CA MET A 415 -17.31 2.38 -28.77
C MET A 415 -18.79 2.00 -28.95
N GLY A 416 -19.68 2.89 -28.49
CA GLY A 416 -21.14 2.70 -28.60
C GLY A 416 -21.72 1.62 -27.68
N LYS A 417 -20.98 1.16 -26.67
CA LYS A 417 -21.38 0.06 -25.77
C LYS A 417 -21.37 0.48 -24.29
N ILE A 418 -22.11 -0.23 -23.46
CA ILE A 418 -22.00 -0.15 -22.00
C ILE A 418 -20.94 -1.14 -21.55
N VAL A 419 -19.87 -0.67 -20.92
CA VAL A 419 -18.81 -1.51 -20.37
C VAL A 419 -19.27 -2.10 -19.04
N VAL A 420 -19.12 -3.42 -18.87
CA VAL A 420 -19.19 -4.08 -17.57
C VAL A 420 -17.76 -4.29 -17.09
N CYS A 421 -17.43 -3.79 -15.90
CA CYS A 421 -16.13 -3.97 -15.26
C CYS A 421 -16.31 -4.50 -13.83
N ALA A 422 -15.46 -5.42 -13.42
CA ALA A 422 -15.25 -5.64 -11.99
C ALA A 422 -14.47 -4.45 -11.41
N GLY A 423 -14.83 -4.02 -10.21
CA GLY A 423 -14.18 -2.90 -9.53
C GLY A 423 -14.14 -3.14 -8.03
N ASP A 424 -12.92 -3.29 -7.50
CA ASP A 424 -12.71 -3.88 -6.16
C ASP A 424 -13.18 -3.00 -4.97
N LEU A 425 -13.77 -1.82 -5.22
CA LEU A 425 -14.59 -1.08 -4.23
C LEU A 425 -15.84 -0.42 -4.86
N GLY A 426 -16.14 -0.72 -6.14
CA GLY A 426 -16.87 0.17 -7.04
C GLY A 426 -15.91 0.97 -7.93
N GLY A 427 -16.34 1.30 -9.14
CA GLY A 427 -15.47 1.81 -10.20
C GLY A 427 -14.80 3.16 -9.89
N ASP A 428 -13.55 3.28 -10.34
CA ASP A 428 -12.79 4.52 -10.34
C ASP A 428 -13.37 5.52 -11.36
N ALA A 429 -13.49 6.79 -10.99
CA ALA A 429 -13.87 7.83 -11.92
C ALA A 429 -12.84 8.03 -13.06
N ALA A 430 -11.56 7.76 -12.83
CA ALA A 430 -10.56 7.75 -13.90
C ALA A 430 -10.85 6.65 -14.94
N LEU A 431 -11.33 5.48 -14.51
CA LEU A 431 -11.83 4.44 -15.40
C LEU A 431 -13.10 4.90 -16.15
N GLY A 432 -13.99 5.64 -15.48
CA GLY A 432 -15.15 6.27 -16.13
C GLY A 432 -14.75 7.23 -17.25
N ALA A 433 -13.81 8.13 -16.98
CA ALA A 433 -13.26 9.06 -17.98
C ALA A 433 -12.60 8.31 -19.14
N ALA A 434 -11.78 7.29 -18.86
CA ALA A 434 -11.13 6.48 -19.88
C ALA A 434 -12.15 5.72 -20.76
N VAL A 435 -13.21 5.14 -20.18
CA VAL A 435 -14.30 4.50 -20.94
C VAL A 435 -15.02 5.51 -21.83
N GLN A 436 -15.24 6.74 -21.35
CA GLN A 436 -15.84 7.81 -22.14
C GLN A 436 -14.93 8.24 -23.30
N ASN A 437 -13.64 8.41 -23.06
CA ASN A 437 -12.65 8.79 -24.07
C ASN A 437 -12.46 7.70 -25.14
N ALA A 438 -12.65 6.42 -24.77
CA ALA A 438 -12.74 5.29 -25.71
C ALA A 438 -14.08 5.19 -26.50
N GLY A 439 -14.99 6.16 -26.34
CA GLY A 439 -16.29 6.21 -27.01
C GLY A 439 -17.39 5.36 -26.37
N GLY A 440 -17.19 4.90 -25.13
CA GLY A 440 -18.16 4.10 -24.38
C GLY A 440 -19.40 4.91 -23.99
N SER A 441 -20.56 4.27 -24.06
CA SER A 441 -21.86 4.88 -23.79
C SER A 441 -22.31 4.77 -22.33
N GLY A 442 -21.59 3.99 -21.51
CA GLY A 442 -21.81 3.90 -20.07
C GLY A 442 -20.98 2.82 -19.39
N LEU A 443 -21.12 2.73 -18.06
CA LEU A 443 -20.35 1.83 -17.20
C LEU A 443 -21.24 1.11 -16.18
N VAL A 444 -21.09 -0.21 -16.05
CA VAL A 444 -21.64 -0.99 -14.94
C VAL A 444 -20.47 -1.57 -14.17
N SER A 445 -20.20 -1.02 -12.99
CA SER A 445 -19.19 -1.54 -12.08
C SER A 445 -19.82 -2.61 -11.18
N VAL A 446 -19.22 -3.80 -11.12
CA VAL A 446 -19.66 -4.90 -10.27
C VAL A 446 -18.68 -5.18 -9.13
N ALA A 447 -19.22 -5.47 -7.95
CA ALA A 447 -18.47 -6.04 -6.83
C ALA A 447 -17.96 -7.44 -7.18
N THR A 448 -16.68 -7.70 -6.88
CA THR A 448 -15.97 -8.98 -7.10
C THR A 448 -16.14 -9.96 -5.94
N GLN A 449 -16.41 -9.45 -4.74
CA GLN A 449 -16.71 -10.23 -3.53
C GLN A 449 -18.14 -9.93 -3.04
N ASP A 450 -18.63 -10.68 -2.05
CA ASP A 450 -19.99 -10.68 -1.47
C ASP A 450 -20.49 -9.35 -0.83
N TRP A 451 -19.98 -8.19 -1.24
CA TRP A 451 -20.36 -6.89 -0.69
C TRP A 451 -21.85 -6.60 -0.90
N ARG A 452 -22.47 -6.12 0.18
CA ARG A 452 -23.87 -5.71 0.20
C ARG A 452 -23.98 -4.31 -0.43
N MET A 453 -25.13 -4.00 -1.04
CA MET A 453 -25.32 -2.74 -1.78
C MET A 453 -25.10 -1.50 -0.89
N GLU A 454 -25.40 -1.64 0.41
CA GLU A 454 -25.22 -0.65 1.47
C GLU A 454 -23.76 -0.23 1.70
N GLY A 455 -22.80 -1.08 1.35
CA GLY A 455 -21.37 -0.85 1.56
C GLY A 455 -20.57 -0.47 0.30
N LEU A 456 -21.25 -0.29 -0.84
CA LEU A 456 -20.60 0.16 -2.08
C LEU A 456 -20.07 1.59 -1.96
N VAL A 457 -18.87 1.85 -2.49
CA VAL A 457 -18.42 3.22 -2.78
C VAL A 457 -19.08 3.68 -4.08
N VAL A 458 -19.52 4.94 -4.11
CA VAL A 458 -19.91 5.63 -5.35
C VAL A 458 -19.02 6.83 -5.61
N GLN A 459 -18.69 7.02 -6.88
CA GLN A 459 -18.00 8.21 -7.38
C GLN A 459 -18.89 8.95 -8.39
N ALA A 460 -18.62 10.24 -8.58
CA ALA A 460 -19.31 11.06 -9.57
C ALA A 460 -18.71 10.82 -10.96
N PHE A 461 -19.14 9.76 -11.64
CA PHE A 461 -18.71 9.46 -13.02
C PHE A 461 -19.13 10.55 -14.02
N THR A 462 -18.33 10.76 -15.06
CA THR A 462 -18.58 11.72 -16.16
C THR A 462 -19.60 11.22 -17.18
N LEU A 463 -19.68 9.90 -17.37
CA LEU A 463 -20.63 9.18 -18.23
C LEU A 463 -21.73 8.44 -17.42
N PRO A 464 -22.82 7.96 -18.06
CA PRO A 464 -23.84 7.14 -17.42
C PRO A 464 -23.25 5.90 -16.74
N ALA A 465 -23.32 5.81 -15.40
CA ALA A 465 -22.67 4.73 -14.67
C ALA A 465 -23.42 4.25 -13.42
N VAL A 466 -23.38 2.95 -13.10
CA VAL A 466 -23.99 2.35 -11.90
C VAL A 466 -23.04 1.33 -11.25
N SER A 467 -22.90 1.39 -9.93
CA SER A 467 -22.23 0.37 -9.10
C SER A 467 -23.25 -0.66 -8.60
N LEU A 468 -22.98 -1.96 -8.78
CA LEU A 468 -23.80 -3.09 -8.34
C LEU A 468 -23.11 -3.92 -7.24
N GLY A 469 -23.87 -4.37 -6.24
CA GLY A 469 -23.41 -5.32 -5.23
C GLY A 469 -23.46 -6.77 -5.73
N ALA A 470 -22.81 -7.69 -5.02
CA ALA A 470 -22.53 -9.06 -5.48
C ALA A 470 -23.77 -9.79 -6.05
N ARG A 471 -24.87 -9.80 -5.31
CA ARG A 471 -26.14 -10.46 -5.71
C ARG A 471 -26.78 -9.91 -6.98
N GLU A 472 -26.44 -8.68 -7.38
CA GLU A 472 -26.87 -8.10 -8.64
C GLU A 472 -25.82 -8.28 -9.75
N ALA A 473 -24.54 -8.40 -9.39
CA ALA A 473 -23.46 -8.81 -10.28
C ALA A 473 -23.63 -10.27 -10.75
N GLU A 474 -23.96 -11.20 -9.85
CA GLU A 474 -24.29 -12.60 -10.15
C GLU A 474 -25.40 -12.70 -11.22
N LYS A 475 -26.48 -11.92 -11.04
CA LYS A 475 -27.59 -11.83 -12.00
C LYS A 475 -27.16 -11.25 -13.34
N LEU A 476 -26.32 -10.21 -13.34
CA LEU A 476 -25.77 -9.63 -14.56
C LEU A 476 -24.90 -10.64 -15.32
N ALA A 477 -24.01 -11.35 -14.62
CA ALA A 477 -23.15 -12.38 -15.22
C ALA A 477 -23.97 -13.56 -15.78
N ALA A 478 -25.01 -14.00 -15.07
CA ALA A 478 -25.95 -14.99 -15.57
C ALA A 478 -26.66 -14.52 -16.85
N TYR A 479 -27.14 -13.27 -16.89
CA TYR A 479 -27.77 -12.71 -18.10
C TYR A 479 -26.78 -12.61 -19.27
N VAL A 480 -25.59 -12.04 -19.05
CA VAL A 480 -24.56 -11.83 -20.09
C VAL A 480 -24.10 -13.15 -20.72
N ARG A 481 -24.02 -14.24 -19.95
CA ARG A 481 -23.73 -15.58 -20.48
C ARG A 481 -24.91 -16.25 -21.19
N SER A 482 -26.14 -15.85 -20.90
CA SER A 482 -27.37 -16.45 -21.47
C SER A 482 -27.84 -15.82 -22.80
N GLU A 483 -27.36 -14.62 -23.12
CA GLU A 483 -27.87 -13.79 -24.22
C GLU A 483 -26.75 -13.46 -25.21
N PRO A 484 -26.82 -13.89 -26.49
CA PRO A 484 -25.76 -13.64 -27.47
C PRO A 484 -25.50 -12.15 -27.76
N TYR A 485 -26.51 -11.29 -27.59
CA TYR A 485 -26.40 -9.85 -27.79
C TYR A 485 -26.94 -9.09 -26.57
N PRO A 486 -26.25 -9.15 -25.43
CA PRO A 486 -26.78 -8.64 -24.17
C PRO A 486 -26.92 -7.12 -24.22
N VAL A 487 -28.04 -6.59 -23.75
CA VAL A 487 -28.34 -5.15 -23.75
C VAL A 487 -28.80 -4.68 -22.38
N ALA A 488 -28.52 -3.43 -22.07
CA ALA A 488 -28.97 -2.76 -20.86
C ALA A 488 -29.47 -1.34 -21.14
N SER A 489 -30.41 -0.88 -20.33
CA SER A 489 -30.81 0.53 -20.23
C SER A 489 -30.70 0.99 -18.78
N PHE A 490 -30.20 2.20 -18.55
CA PHE A 490 -30.09 2.77 -17.22
C PHE A 490 -31.37 3.49 -16.80
N ARG A 491 -31.57 3.59 -15.49
CA ARG A 491 -32.53 4.51 -14.85
C ARG A 491 -31.84 5.23 -13.69
N PHE A 492 -31.72 6.55 -13.84
CA PHE A 492 -31.15 7.45 -12.85
C PHE A 492 -32.27 8.30 -12.25
N THR A 493 -32.52 8.11 -10.95
CA THR A 493 -33.53 8.89 -10.23
C THR A 493 -33.01 10.23 -9.73
N CYS A 494 -31.68 10.38 -9.64
CA CYS A 494 -30.97 11.47 -8.95
C CYS A 494 -31.43 11.72 -7.51
N ARG A 495 -32.10 10.72 -6.88
CA ARG A 495 -32.60 10.81 -5.51
C ARG A 495 -31.57 10.33 -4.50
N THR A 496 -31.65 10.90 -3.31
CA THR A 496 -31.03 10.39 -2.09
C THR A 496 -32.08 9.68 -1.26
N VAL A 497 -31.73 8.56 -0.63
CA VAL A 497 -32.58 7.80 0.28
C VAL A 497 -31.85 7.60 1.61
N THR A 498 -32.60 7.66 2.72
CA THR A 498 -32.12 7.63 4.11
C THR A 498 -33.09 6.83 4.98
N GLY A 499 -32.63 6.26 6.09
CA GLY A 499 -33.45 5.53 7.06
C GLY A 499 -33.99 4.15 6.62
N GLU A 500 -34.10 3.87 5.32
CA GLU A 500 -34.67 2.61 4.79
C GLU A 500 -33.79 1.35 4.99
N ARG A 501 -32.58 1.48 5.55
CA ARG A 501 -31.58 0.39 5.57
C ARG A 501 -30.83 0.25 6.90
N PRO A 502 -30.30 -0.96 7.20
CA PRO A 502 -29.47 -1.17 8.38
C PRO A 502 -28.12 -0.45 8.26
N ALA A 503 -27.79 0.34 9.27
CA ALA A 503 -26.52 1.04 9.38
C ALA A 503 -26.17 1.27 10.86
N PRO A 504 -24.88 1.34 11.23
CA PRO A 504 -23.73 1.20 10.33
C PRO A 504 -23.40 -0.26 10.00
N MET A 505 -22.55 -0.45 9.00
CA MET A 505 -21.73 -1.65 8.79
C MET A 505 -20.27 -1.20 8.70
N VAL A 506 -19.30 -2.02 9.09
CA VAL A 506 -17.88 -1.71 8.84
C VAL A 506 -17.62 -1.79 7.34
N SER A 507 -17.02 -0.74 6.77
CA SER A 507 -16.73 -0.64 5.35
C SER A 507 -15.69 -1.70 4.93
N SER A 508 -15.80 -2.22 3.70
CA SER A 508 -14.90 -3.27 3.19
C SER A 508 -13.44 -2.81 3.18
N PHE A 509 -13.18 -1.63 2.60
CA PHE A 509 -11.84 -1.01 2.57
C PHE A 509 -11.26 -0.64 3.93
N SER A 510 -12.06 -0.54 5.01
CA SER A 510 -11.54 -0.12 6.31
C SER A 510 -10.51 -1.14 6.79
N SER A 511 -9.26 -0.75 6.96
CA SER A 511 -8.19 -1.64 7.43
C SER A 511 -8.50 -2.25 8.80
N ARG A 512 -7.97 -3.46 9.05
CA ARG A 512 -8.33 -4.34 10.19
C ARG A 512 -7.14 -4.74 11.02
N GLY A 513 -7.36 -4.93 12.32
CA GLY A 513 -6.39 -5.47 13.27
C GLY A 513 -6.04 -6.95 13.02
N PRO A 514 -5.16 -7.55 13.85
CA PRO A 514 -4.54 -6.97 15.05
C PRO A 514 -3.54 -5.85 14.75
N ASN A 515 -3.14 -5.14 15.81
CA ASN A 515 -1.96 -4.27 15.82
C ASN A 515 -0.70 -5.12 15.53
N HIS A 516 0.03 -4.82 14.45
CA HIS A 516 1.17 -5.61 14.02
C HIS A 516 2.45 -5.34 14.81
N VAL A 517 2.58 -4.15 15.41
CA VAL A 517 3.75 -3.75 16.22
C VAL A 517 3.60 -4.23 17.67
N VAL A 518 2.42 -4.07 18.28
CA VAL A 518 2.12 -4.52 19.66
C VAL A 518 0.73 -5.16 19.73
N ARG A 519 0.68 -6.47 19.53
CA ARG A 519 -0.57 -7.25 19.41
C ARG A 519 -1.46 -7.13 20.65
N GLU A 520 -0.89 -6.93 21.84
CA GLU A 520 -1.65 -6.77 23.08
C GLU A 520 -2.39 -5.42 23.22
N ILE A 521 -2.28 -4.51 22.25
CA ILE A 521 -3.09 -3.28 22.15
C ILE A 521 -4.08 -3.43 20.99
N LEU A 522 -5.38 -3.46 21.29
CA LEU A 522 -6.44 -3.51 20.27
C LEU A 522 -6.38 -2.30 19.34
N LYS A 523 -6.48 -2.53 18.03
CA LYS A 523 -6.72 -1.54 16.99
C LYS A 523 -7.70 -2.12 15.94
N PRO A 524 -8.55 -1.29 15.28
CA PRO A 524 -8.77 0.14 15.54
C PRO A 524 -9.42 0.37 16.92
N ASP A 525 -9.48 1.62 17.38
CA ASP A 525 -10.08 1.95 18.67
C ASP A 525 -11.60 2.06 18.59
N VAL A 526 -12.09 2.70 17.53
CA VAL A 526 -13.52 2.93 17.24
C VAL A 526 -13.75 3.00 15.73
N ILE A 527 -15.00 2.93 15.31
CA ILE A 527 -15.45 3.30 13.96
C ILE A 527 -16.32 4.56 13.98
N ALA A 528 -16.29 5.30 12.88
CA ALA A 528 -17.21 6.40 12.61
C ALA A 528 -17.57 6.42 11.11
N PRO A 529 -18.55 7.23 10.67
CA PRO A 529 -18.99 7.23 9.26
C PRO A 529 -17.85 7.56 8.29
N GLY A 530 -17.77 6.83 7.18
CA GLY A 530 -16.70 6.93 6.19
C GLY A 530 -17.03 6.37 4.80
N THR A 531 -18.29 6.07 4.49
CA THR A 531 -18.71 5.66 3.13
C THR A 531 -19.78 6.60 2.53
N ASN A 532 -19.43 7.25 1.41
CA ASN A 532 -20.23 8.14 0.55
C ASN A 532 -20.73 9.44 1.22
N ILE A 533 -19.79 10.34 1.51
CA ILE A 533 -19.75 11.22 2.68
C ILE A 533 -19.56 12.68 2.10
N LEU A 534 -20.51 13.64 2.27
CA LEU A 534 -20.63 14.96 1.54
C LEU A 534 -20.16 16.20 2.33
N ALA A 535 -19.22 17.03 1.84
CA ALA A 535 -19.02 18.42 2.34
C ALA A 535 -18.28 19.33 1.35
N ALA A 536 -17.86 20.50 1.85
CA ALA A 536 -17.16 21.54 1.13
C ALA A 536 -16.00 20.99 0.31
N TRP A 537 -15.90 21.51 -0.91
CA TRP A 537 -14.87 21.22 -1.88
C TRP A 537 -14.42 22.54 -2.51
N PRO A 538 -13.15 22.70 -2.93
CA PRO A 538 -12.71 23.91 -3.60
C PRO A 538 -13.53 24.15 -4.87
N GLY A 539 -14.07 25.36 -5.02
CA GLY A 539 -14.89 25.70 -6.19
C GLY A 539 -14.13 25.69 -7.53
N GLU A 540 -12.80 25.58 -7.49
CA GLU A 540 -11.90 25.52 -8.64
C GLU A 540 -11.27 24.13 -8.87
N SER A 541 -11.42 23.17 -7.96
CA SER A 541 -10.86 21.81 -8.11
C SER A 541 -11.82 20.88 -8.86
N PRO A 542 -11.32 19.96 -9.70
CA PRO A 542 -12.13 18.92 -10.32
C PRO A 542 -12.81 18.03 -9.26
N LEU A 543 -13.87 17.31 -9.62
CA LEU A 543 -14.51 16.37 -8.69
C LEU A 543 -13.79 15.03 -8.63
N THR A 544 -13.04 14.71 -9.67
CA THR A 544 -12.37 13.43 -9.91
C THR A 544 -11.03 13.67 -10.61
N TYR A 545 -9.96 13.01 -10.16
CA TYR A 545 -8.64 13.10 -10.81
C TYR A 545 -8.51 12.07 -11.94
N SER A 546 -8.04 12.54 -13.10
CA SER A 546 -7.76 11.74 -14.29
C SER A 546 -6.45 12.22 -14.92
N GLU A 547 -5.63 11.29 -15.43
CA GLU A 547 -4.26 11.60 -15.86
C GLU A 547 -4.16 12.13 -17.31
N GLU A 548 -5.24 12.01 -18.09
CA GLU A 548 -5.26 12.29 -19.53
C GLU A 548 -6.07 13.55 -19.91
N ASP A 549 -7.03 13.95 -19.08
CA ASP A 549 -7.84 15.19 -19.19
C ASP A 549 -8.25 15.67 -17.79
N GLU A 550 -8.39 16.98 -17.56
CA GLU A 550 -9.05 17.50 -16.34
C GLU A 550 -10.56 17.32 -16.44
N ASP A 551 -11.19 16.67 -15.45
CA ASP A 551 -12.66 16.72 -15.28
C ASP A 551 -13.11 18.19 -15.22
N PRO A 552 -13.94 18.69 -16.15
CA PRO A 552 -14.32 20.11 -16.20
C PRO A 552 -15.42 20.47 -15.18
N ARG A 553 -16.00 19.49 -14.48
CA ARG A 553 -17.05 19.74 -13.49
C ARG A 553 -16.44 20.41 -12.25
N ARG A 554 -17.21 21.33 -11.67
CA ARG A 554 -16.85 22.04 -10.43
C ARG A 554 -18.08 22.07 -9.53
N ALA A 555 -17.90 21.82 -8.24
CA ALA A 555 -18.95 21.97 -7.24
C ALA A 555 -18.36 22.51 -5.93
N ARG A 556 -19.19 23.22 -5.16
CA ARG A 556 -18.82 23.68 -3.81
C ARG A 556 -18.86 22.56 -2.77
N PHE A 557 -19.41 21.40 -3.14
CA PHE A 557 -19.54 20.23 -2.28
C PHE A 557 -19.25 18.95 -3.09
N ASN A 558 -18.48 18.01 -2.56
CA ASN A 558 -18.15 16.71 -3.17
C ASN A 558 -18.52 15.54 -2.24
N ILE A 559 -18.53 14.30 -2.76
CA ILE A 559 -18.85 13.05 -2.05
C ILE A 559 -17.73 12.03 -2.30
N GLN A 560 -17.12 11.48 -1.24
CA GLN A 560 -16.05 10.46 -1.32
C GLN A 560 -16.32 9.25 -0.38
N SER A 561 -15.41 8.25 -0.32
CA SER A 561 -15.32 7.20 0.74
C SER A 561 -13.89 6.94 1.23
N GLY A 562 -13.67 6.54 2.50
CA GLY A 562 -12.36 6.28 3.12
C GLY A 562 -12.32 6.35 4.67
N THR A 563 -11.22 5.95 5.31
CA THR A 563 -10.96 6.10 6.77
C THR A 563 -10.41 7.47 7.16
N SER A 564 -9.89 8.23 6.20
CA SER A 564 -9.61 9.67 6.30
C SER A 564 -10.84 10.48 6.73
N MET A 565 -12.01 9.83 6.76
CA MET A 565 -13.31 10.42 6.98
C MET A 565 -13.88 10.22 8.37
N SER A 566 -13.74 9.01 8.87
CA SER A 566 -14.14 8.67 10.22
C SER A 566 -13.24 9.40 11.22
N CYS A 567 -11.97 9.62 10.87
CA CYS A 567 -11.01 10.42 11.62
C CYS A 567 -11.55 11.81 12.06
N PRO A 568 -11.93 12.75 11.17
CA PRO A 568 -12.46 14.06 11.59
C PRO A 568 -13.82 14.01 12.28
N HIS A 569 -14.62 12.94 12.13
CA HIS A 569 -15.82 12.77 12.96
C HIS A 569 -15.44 12.56 14.44
N VAL A 570 -14.40 11.78 14.70
CA VAL A 570 -13.86 11.54 16.05
C VAL A 570 -13.14 12.79 16.57
N ALA A 571 -12.42 13.53 15.73
CA ALA A 571 -11.82 14.82 16.11
C ALA A 571 -12.89 15.87 16.47
N GLY A 572 -13.97 15.97 15.70
CA GLY A 572 -15.09 16.84 16.03
C GLY A 572 -15.83 16.41 17.30
N ALA A 573 -16.05 15.10 17.50
CA ALA A 573 -16.67 14.59 18.73
C ALA A 573 -15.79 14.90 19.96
N ALA A 574 -14.47 14.71 19.85
CA ALA A 574 -13.50 15.10 20.86
C ALA A 574 -13.54 16.61 21.17
N ALA A 575 -13.89 17.48 20.21
CA ALA A 575 -14.01 18.92 20.45
C ALA A 575 -15.23 19.28 21.32
N LEU A 576 -16.37 18.61 21.10
CA LEU A 576 -17.54 18.74 21.98
C LEU A 576 -17.19 18.29 23.42
N LEU A 577 -16.51 17.15 23.56
CA LEU A 577 -16.05 16.65 24.85
C LEU A 577 -15.03 17.58 25.52
N LYS A 578 -14.08 18.14 24.76
CA LYS A 578 -13.07 19.08 25.27
C LYS A 578 -13.66 20.43 25.67
N HIS A 579 -14.74 20.88 25.03
CA HIS A 579 -15.51 22.04 25.49
C HIS A 579 -16.19 21.75 26.83
N ARG A 580 -16.92 20.62 26.94
CA ARG A 580 -17.61 20.25 28.19
C ARG A 580 -16.66 19.96 29.36
N HIS A 581 -15.48 19.43 29.05
CA HIS A 581 -14.47 18.99 30.01
C HIS A 581 -13.06 19.48 29.65
N PRO A 582 -12.75 20.79 29.78
CA PRO A 582 -11.46 21.35 29.35
C PRO A 582 -10.24 20.70 30.04
N GLY A 583 -10.41 20.22 31.28
CA GLY A 583 -9.37 19.54 32.05
C GLY A 583 -9.11 18.08 31.68
N TRP A 584 -9.92 17.44 30.83
CA TRP A 584 -9.71 16.03 30.47
C TRP A 584 -8.43 15.84 29.63
N THR A 585 -7.72 14.75 29.93
CA THR A 585 -6.54 14.29 29.18
C THR A 585 -6.94 13.67 27.84
N PRO A 586 -6.01 13.57 26.87
CA PRO A 586 -6.23 12.80 25.63
C PRO A 586 -6.69 11.35 25.89
N ALA A 587 -6.20 10.73 26.97
CA ALA A 587 -6.59 9.38 27.35
C ALA A 587 -8.04 9.31 27.86
N MET A 588 -8.47 10.28 28.68
CA MET A 588 -9.86 10.37 29.15
C MET A 588 -10.84 10.56 28.00
N ILE A 589 -10.51 11.43 27.03
CA ILE A 589 -11.35 11.66 25.83
C ILE A 589 -11.44 10.40 24.97
N ARG A 590 -10.30 9.73 24.67
CA ARG A 590 -10.32 8.44 23.96
C ARG A 590 -11.13 7.39 24.72
N SER A 591 -10.96 7.33 26.05
CA SER A 591 -11.72 6.41 26.89
C SER A 591 -13.22 6.65 26.77
N ALA A 592 -13.70 7.88 26.95
CA ALA A 592 -15.13 8.18 26.88
C ALA A 592 -15.75 7.82 25.52
N LEU A 593 -15.02 8.08 24.43
CA LEU A 593 -15.43 7.73 23.06
C LEU A 593 -15.46 6.21 22.82
N MET A 594 -14.59 5.43 23.47
CA MET A 594 -14.55 3.97 23.38
C MET A 594 -15.56 3.29 24.30
N THR A 595 -15.65 3.70 25.56
CA THR A 595 -16.45 2.99 26.59
C THR A 595 -17.94 3.16 26.43
N THR A 596 -18.37 4.14 25.64
CA THR A 596 -19.77 4.46 25.33
C THR A 596 -20.16 4.15 23.87
N ALA A 597 -19.21 3.63 23.07
CA ALA A 597 -19.45 3.21 21.70
C ALA A 597 -20.48 2.07 21.63
N THR A 598 -21.22 1.99 20.51
CA THR A 598 -22.22 0.94 20.31
C THR A 598 -21.79 -0.08 19.26
N GLU A 599 -22.05 -1.35 19.54
CA GLU A 599 -21.89 -2.46 18.59
C GLU A 599 -23.17 -2.77 17.81
N LEU A 600 -24.20 -1.92 17.90
CA LEU A 600 -25.51 -2.17 17.29
C LEU A 600 -25.80 -1.28 16.07
N ASP A 601 -26.48 -1.87 15.08
CA ASP A 601 -27.09 -1.18 13.96
C ASP A 601 -28.41 -0.49 14.35
N SER A 602 -28.96 0.30 13.42
CA SER A 602 -30.25 0.99 13.53
C SER A 602 -31.46 0.08 13.80
N HIS A 603 -31.28 -1.24 13.72
CA HIS A 603 -32.30 -2.26 13.98
C HIS A 603 -32.03 -3.04 15.28
N GLY A 604 -31.04 -2.62 16.08
CA GLY A 604 -30.68 -3.24 17.37
C GLY A 604 -29.90 -4.55 17.26
N ARG A 605 -29.31 -4.84 16.09
CA ARG A 605 -28.55 -6.07 15.80
C ARG A 605 -27.05 -5.76 15.76
N PRO A 606 -26.14 -6.72 15.92
CA PRO A 606 -24.70 -6.47 15.77
C PRO A 606 -24.36 -5.80 14.43
N ILE A 607 -23.54 -4.74 14.47
CA ILE A 607 -22.99 -4.05 13.31
C ILE A 607 -22.36 -5.08 12.38
N ALA A 608 -22.76 -5.14 11.12
CA ALA A 608 -22.24 -6.13 10.19
C ALA A 608 -20.85 -5.74 9.64
N ASP A 609 -20.06 -6.74 9.27
CA ASP A 609 -18.81 -6.55 8.53
C ASP A 609 -19.09 -6.68 7.02
N ASN A 610 -18.94 -5.60 6.25
CA ASN A 610 -19.10 -5.66 4.78
C ASN A 610 -17.85 -6.19 4.05
N GLY A 611 -16.78 -6.53 4.78
CA GLY A 611 -15.51 -7.01 4.22
C GLY A 611 -15.33 -8.52 4.22
N ARG A 612 -16.26 -9.31 4.79
CA ARG A 612 -16.04 -10.76 4.99
C ARG A 612 -17.29 -11.59 4.71
N ARG A 613 -17.08 -12.84 4.26
CA ARG A 613 -18.11 -13.89 4.20
C ARG A 613 -18.49 -14.36 5.61
N GLY A 614 -19.27 -13.54 6.32
CA GLY A 614 -20.00 -13.90 7.54
C GLY A 614 -21.45 -14.29 7.22
N GLY A 615 -22.03 -15.15 8.06
CA GLY A 615 -23.43 -15.52 7.98
C GLY A 615 -24.38 -14.37 8.32
N ALA A 616 -25.68 -14.57 8.09
CA ALA A 616 -26.72 -13.63 8.50
C ALA A 616 -26.93 -13.68 10.03
N GLY A 617 -26.00 -13.09 10.77
CA GLY A 617 -25.96 -13.08 12.24
C GLY A 617 -24.58 -12.75 12.81
N ASP A 618 -23.51 -12.89 12.03
CA ASP A 618 -22.14 -12.60 12.47
C ASP A 618 -21.89 -11.07 12.52
N GLY A 619 -21.62 -10.57 13.73
CA GLY A 619 -21.24 -9.18 13.97
C GLY A 619 -19.77 -8.89 13.63
N ALA A 620 -19.48 -7.63 13.36
CA ALA A 620 -18.14 -7.13 13.13
C ALA A 620 -17.27 -7.30 14.38
N THR A 621 -16.13 -7.96 14.22
CA THR A 621 -15.19 -8.21 15.31
C THR A 621 -14.58 -6.90 15.85
N PRO A 622 -14.07 -6.87 17.10
CA PRO A 622 -13.23 -5.77 17.60
C PRO A 622 -12.03 -5.40 16.71
N PHE A 623 -11.45 -6.33 15.95
CA PHE A 623 -10.41 -6.00 14.95
C PHE A 623 -10.93 -5.23 13.72
N ALA A 624 -12.25 -5.07 13.59
CA ALA A 624 -12.92 -4.30 12.54
C ALA A 624 -13.63 -3.05 13.09
N ALA A 625 -14.34 -3.19 14.22
CA ALA A 625 -15.16 -2.13 14.82
C ALA A 625 -14.48 -1.39 16.00
N GLY A 626 -13.36 -1.91 16.52
CA GLY A 626 -12.79 -1.43 17.78
C GLY A 626 -13.74 -1.70 18.96
N ALA A 627 -14.12 -0.66 19.68
CA ALA A 627 -15.18 -0.71 20.68
C ALA A 627 -16.60 -0.54 20.12
N GLY A 628 -16.75 -0.12 18.85
CA GLY A 628 -18.02 0.13 18.17
C GLY A 628 -18.09 1.51 17.48
N LEU A 629 -19.28 1.89 17.03
CA LEU A 629 -19.58 3.23 16.53
C LEU A 629 -19.55 4.25 17.67
N VAL A 630 -18.80 5.34 17.50
CA VAL A 630 -18.77 6.46 18.45
C VAL A 630 -20.16 7.06 18.70
N ARG A 631 -20.45 7.37 19.96
CA ARG A 631 -21.72 7.98 20.40
C ARG A 631 -21.45 9.25 21.20
N PRO A 632 -21.31 10.42 20.55
CA PRO A 632 -20.85 11.65 21.22
C PRO A 632 -21.71 12.05 22.44
N GLN A 633 -23.04 11.96 22.34
CA GLN A 633 -23.95 12.27 23.46
C GLN A 633 -23.67 11.41 24.70
N GLN A 634 -23.41 10.11 24.52
CA GLN A 634 -23.15 9.20 25.64
C GLN A 634 -21.73 9.41 26.18
N ALA A 635 -20.77 9.80 25.34
CA ALA A 635 -19.41 10.12 25.75
C ALA A 635 -19.29 11.42 26.59
N LEU A 636 -20.33 12.26 26.68
CA LEU A 636 -20.34 13.43 27.58
C LEU A 636 -20.26 13.04 29.04
N ASP A 637 -21.04 12.03 29.45
CA ASP A 637 -20.98 11.46 30.79
C ASP A 637 -20.82 9.93 30.69
N PRO A 638 -19.57 9.44 30.58
CA PRO A 638 -19.30 8.02 30.57
C PRO A 638 -19.33 7.41 31.98
N GLY A 639 -19.55 8.19 33.04
CA GLY A 639 -19.40 7.79 34.45
C GLY A 639 -17.93 7.53 34.86
N LEU A 640 -17.26 6.59 34.18
CA LEU A 640 -15.86 6.20 34.42
C LEU A 640 -15.00 6.32 33.15
N VAL A 641 -13.73 6.71 33.33
CA VAL A 641 -12.71 6.73 32.26
C VAL A 641 -11.39 6.06 32.66
N TYR A 642 -10.74 5.46 31.67
CA TYR A 642 -9.37 4.93 31.76
C TYR A 642 -8.37 6.03 31.38
N ASP A 643 -7.91 6.76 32.40
CA ASP A 643 -6.92 7.83 32.26
C ASP A 643 -5.49 7.28 32.21
N ALA A 644 -4.59 7.93 31.46
CA ALA A 644 -3.19 7.52 31.29
C ALA A 644 -2.31 8.76 31.00
N ALA A 645 -1.25 8.93 31.80
CA ALA A 645 -0.33 10.07 31.71
C ALA A 645 0.92 9.74 30.89
N GLU A 646 1.75 10.74 30.59
CA GLU A 646 3.06 10.57 29.93
C GLU A 646 3.85 9.39 30.49
N ARG A 647 3.92 9.28 31.82
CA ARG A 647 4.68 8.24 32.52
C ARG A 647 4.21 6.82 32.16
N ASP A 648 2.91 6.60 31.97
CA ASP A 648 2.38 5.26 31.68
C ASP A 648 2.73 4.82 30.25
N TYR A 649 2.82 5.77 29.31
CA TYR A 649 3.37 5.52 27.97
C TYR A 649 4.90 5.39 27.95
N VAL A 650 5.62 6.09 28.82
CA VAL A 650 7.08 5.90 28.98
C VAL A 650 7.38 4.51 29.55
N ASP A 651 6.63 4.08 30.57
CA ASP A 651 6.76 2.74 31.13
C ASP A 651 6.34 1.66 30.10
N PHE A 652 5.37 1.95 29.22
CA PHE A 652 5.06 1.11 28.05
C PHE A 652 6.24 0.99 27.08
N LEU A 653 6.88 2.10 26.68
CA LEU A 653 8.07 2.11 25.82
C LEU A 653 9.23 1.34 26.46
N CYS A 654 9.44 1.48 27.77
CA CYS A 654 10.39 0.67 28.53
C CYS A 654 10.04 -0.83 28.55
N THR A 655 8.75 -1.16 28.53
CA THR A 655 8.27 -2.57 28.49
C THR A 655 8.46 -3.21 27.11
N LEU A 656 8.65 -2.42 26.05
CA LEU A 656 9.10 -2.87 24.73
C LEU A 656 10.62 -3.12 24.65
N ASN A 657 11.35 -3.03 25.77
CA ASN A 657 12.82 -3.12 25.85
C ASN A 657 13.55 -2.06 24.99
N TYR A 658 12.93 -0.91 24.72
CA TYR A 658 13.59 0.19 24.02
C TYR A 658 14.72 0.78 24.89
N SER A 659 15.87 1.02 24.27
CA SER A 659 17.02 1.63 24.95
C SER A 659 16.74 3.09 25.35
N ALA A 660 17.49 3.61 26.32
CA ALA A 660 17.36 5.00 26.75
C ALA A 660 17.57 6.01 25.60
N ALA A 661 18.37 5.68 24.57
CA ALA A 661 18.53 6.50 23.38
C ALA A 661 17.26 6.54 22.52
N GLN A 662 16.59 5.41 22.33
CA GLN A 662 15.32 5.33 21.59
C GLN A 662 14.18 6.01 22.34
N VAL A 663 14.10 5.84 23.68
CA VAL A 663 13.08 6.53 24.50
C VAL A 663 13.33 8.05 24.55
N ARG A 664 14.58 8.53 24.45
CA ARG A 664 14.89 9.98 24.34
C ARG A 664 14.29 10.66 23.11
N MET A 665 14.02 9.93 22.03
CA MET A 665 13.35 10.47 20.84
C MET A 665 11.91 10.91 21.15
N PHE A 666 11.25 10.22 22.09
CA PHE A 666 9.91 10.49 22.59
C PHE A 666 9.89 11.48 23.77
N VAL A 667 10.86 11.33 24.69
CA VAL A 667 10.99 12.12 25.92
C VAL A 667 12.40 12.71 26.01
N PRO A 668 12.60 13.95 25.52
CA PRO A 668 13.86 14.66 25.66
C PRO A 668 14.28 14.73 27.13
N GLY A 669 15.56 14.44 27.42
CA GLY A 669 16.08 14.38 28.79
C GLY A 669 15.84 13.06 29.55
N PHE A 670 15.19 12.06 28.96
CA PHE A 670 14.96 10.76 29.60
C PHE A 670 16.26 10.07 30.04
N ALA A 671 16.42 9.81 31.35
CA ALA A 671 17.65 9.24 31.89
C ALA A 671 17.81 7.75 31.56
N GLY A 672 16.77 6.94 31.80
CA GLY A 672 16.75 5.49 31.61
C GLY A 672 15.52 4.84 32.25
N CYS A 673 15.22 3.61 31.87
CA CYS A 673 14.04 2.88 32.35
C CYS A 673 14.17 2.50 33.83
N THR A 674 13.29 3.05 34.66
CA THR A 674 13.23 2.81 36.12
C THR A 674 12.01 1.98 36.53
N ARG A 675 11.01 1.85 35.66
CA ARG A 675 9.81 1.03 35.83
C ARG A 675 9.40 0.44 34.46
N THR A 676 8.66 -0.65 34.51
CA THR A 676 7.94 -1.27 33.39
C THR A 676 6.51 -1.57 33.84
N LEU A 677 5.61 -1.85 32.90
CA LEU A 677 4.19 -2.04 33.18
C LEU A 677 3.91 -3.43 33.81
N PRO A 678 3.21 -3.50 34.95
CA PRO A 678 2.71 -4.76 35.49
C PRO A 678 1.79 -5.47 34.47
N GLY A 679 2.08 -6.74 34.18
CA GLY A 679 1.37 -7.51 33.14
C GLY A 679 1.95 -7.37 31.72
N GLY A 680 3.02 -6.58 31.53
CA GLY A 680 3.64 -6.33 30.24
C GLY A 680 2.96 -5.21 29.45
N VAL A 681 3.14 -5.19 28.13
CA VAL A 681 2.62 -4.14 27.24
C VAL A 681 1.09 -3.98 27.29
N GLY A 682 0.34 -5.07 27.41
CA GLY A 682 -1.12 -5.04 27.64
C GLY A 682 -1.55 -4.52 29.02
N GLY A 683 -0.58 -4.30 29.92
CA GLY A 683 -0.75 -3.67 31.23
C GLY A 683 -0.95 -2.15 31.18
N LEU A 684 -0.81 -1.53 30.00
CA LEU A 684 -1.15 -0.12 29.80
C LEU A 684 -2.63 0.10 30.16
N ASN A 685 -2.95 1.24 30.80
CA ASN A 685 -4.31 1.53 31.25
C ASN A 685 -5.24 1.92 30.09
N TYR A 686 -5.55 0.95 29.24
CA TYR A 686 -6.32 1.11 28.02
C TYR A 686 -7.77 0.65 28.21
N PRO A 687 -8.77 1.30 27.58
CA PRO A 687 -10.19 0.95 27.66
C PRO A 687 -10.58 -0.36 26.95
N SER A 688 -9.60 -1.21 26.61
CA SER A 688 -9.79 -2.54 26.02
C SER A 688 -8.73 -3.53 26.54
N PHE A 689 -8.94 -4.81 26.25
CA PHE A 689 -8.06 -5.90 26.67
C PHE A 689 -7.73 -6.82 25.49
N VAL A 690 -6.48 -7.28 25.42
CA VAL A 690 -6.08 -8.40 24.57
C VAL A 690 -5.35 -9.43 25.45
N ALA A 691 -5.99 -10.59 25.63
CA ALA A 691 -5.44 -11.73 26.32
C ALA A 691 -4.74 -12.66 25.32
N ASP A 692 -3.45 -12.41 25.07
CA ASP A 692 -2.62 -13.30 24.27
C ASP A 692 -2.23 -14.55 25.09
N LEU A 693 -2.82 -15.69 24.75
CA LEU A 693 -2.61 -17.02 25.33
C LEU A 693 -1.77 -17.92 24.41
N SER A 694 -1.28 -17.39 23.28
CA SER A 694 -0.72 -18.14 22.15
C SER A 694 0.57 -18.90 22.45
N ASN A 695 1.39 -18.39 23.37
CA ASN A 695 2.67 -18.99 23.76
C ASN A 695 2.55 -20.06 24.86
N GLY A 696 1.39 -20.70 24.98
CA GLY A 696 1.12 -21.70 26.03
C GLY A 696 0.93 -21.09 27.41
N THR A 697 0.48 -19.83 27.48
CA THR A 697 0.27 -19.10 28.73
C THR A 697 -1.02 -19.56 29.41
N ASP A 698 -0.90 -20.31 30.52
CA ASP A 698 -2.06 -20.82 31.27
C ASP A 698 -2.96 -19.68 31.82
N ALA A 699 -2.40 -18.51 32.16
CA ALA A 699 -3.19 -17.32 32.51
C ALA A 699 -2.47 -15.99 32.22
N ARG A 700 -3.23 -14.98 31.76
CA ARG A 700 -2.81 -13.57 31.70
C ARG A 700 -3.49 -12.78 32.82
N VAL A 701 -2.76 -11.90 33.46
CA VAL A 701 -3.25 -11.01 34.53
C VAL A 701 -3.01 -9.57 34.12
N LEU A 702 -4.07 -8.78 34.01
CA LEU A 702 -4.01 -7.37 33.64
C LEU A 702 -4.79 -6.52 34.65
N THR A 703 -4.17 -5.46 35.14
CA THR A 703 -4.81 -4.48 36.03
C THR A 703 -5.24 -3.27 35.20
N ARG A 704 -6.32 -2.61 35.63
CA ARG A 704 -6.77 -1.30 35.14
C ARG A 704 -7.11 -0.39 36.30
N THR A 705 -7.07 0.92 36.04
CA THR A 705 -7.49 1.97 36.98
C THR A 705 -8.51 2.86 36.29
N VAL A 706 -9.72 2.92 36.84
CA VAL A 706 -10.79 3.80 36.37
C VAL A 706 -10.90 5.02 37.27
N THR A 707 -11.21 6.15 36.66
CA THR A 707 -11.42 7.46 37.29
C THR A 707 -12.89 7.84 37.13
N LYS A 708 -13.60 8.16 38.23
CA LYS A 708 -14.98 8.66 38.14
C LYS A 708 -14.99 10.12 37.67
N VAL A 709 -15.85 10.44 36.70
CA VAL A 709 -15.98 11.79 36.11
C VAL A 709 -17.35 12.42 36.32
N SER A 710 -18.35 11.63 36.73
CA SER A 710 -19.67 12.07 37.18
C SER A 710 -19.64 12.68 38.59
N GLU A 711 -20.69 13.42 38.95
CA GLU A 711 -20.87 14.06 40.26
C GLU A 711 -21.56 13.13 41.28
N GLY A 712 -21.22 13.24 42.56
CA GLY A 712 -21.83 12.43 43.64
C GLY A 712 -21.28 11.01 43.79
N PRO A 713 -21.73 10.25 44.80
CA PRO A 713 -21.27 8.88 45.07
C PRO A 713 -21.90 7.86 44.10
N GLU A 714 -21.14 6.85 43.71
CA GLU A 714 -21.58 5.83 42.76
C GLU A 714 -21.02 4.45 43.09
N THR A 715 -21.76 3.39 42.74
CA THR A 715 -21.29 2.00 42.84
C THR A 715 -21.55 1.27 41.52
N TYR A 716 -20.52 0.65 40.97
CA TYR A 716 -20.59 -0.11 39.71
C TYR A 716 -20.42 -1.59 39.99
N ALA A 717 -21.24 -2.43 39.34
CA ALA A 717 -21.09 -3.88 39.32
C ALA A 717 -20.45 -4.34 37.99
N VAL A 718 -19.62 -5.38 38.04
CA VAL A 718 -19.02 -5.96 36.82
C VAL A 718 -19.91 -7.02 36.18
N LYS A 719 -20.13 -6.88 34.88
CA LYS A 719 -20.67 -7.90 33.98
C LYS A 719 -19.57 -8.36 33.02
N VAL A 720 -19.46 -9.66 32.80
CA VAL A 720 -18.44 -10.26 31.92
C VAL A 720 -19.05 -11.23 30.93
N VAL A 721 -18.84 -10.96 29.65
CA VAL A 721 -19.23 -11.83 28.52
C VAL A 721 -17.96 -12.34 27.85
N ALA A 722 -17.82 -13.65 27.77
CA ALA A 722 -16.65 -14.34 27.22
C ALA A 722 -17.06 -15.76 26.78
N PRO A 723 -16.30 -16.42 25.88
CA PRO A 723 -16.55 -17.83 25.54
C PRO A 723 -16.14 -18.74 26.71
N ARG A 724 -17.04 -18.89 27.69
CA ARG A 724 -16.83 -19.57 29.00
C ARG A 724 -16.38 -21.04 28.90
N GLN A 725 -16.54 -21.67 27.73
CA GLN A 725 -16.06 -23.02 27.43
C GLN A 725 -14.54 -23.08 27.17
N LEU A 726 -13.93 -21.96 26.76
CA LEU A 726 -12.52 -21.87 26.32
C LEU A 726 -11.67 -20.99 27.25
N VAL A 727 -12.27 -19.96 27.86
CA VAL A 727 -11.61 -19.07 28.83
C VAL A 727 -12.40 -18.95 30.13
N GLU A 728 -11.66 -18.75 31.21
CA GLU A 728 -12.19 -18.11 32.42
C GLU A 728 -11.77 -16.65 32.45
N VAL A 729 -12.67 -15.77 32.84
CA VAL A 729 -12.39 -14.35 33.07
C VAL A 729 -12.91 -14.00 34.45
N ALA A 730 -12.01 -13.78 35.39
CA ALA A 730 -12.33 -13.37 36.75
C ALA A 730 -11.90 -11.91 36.96
N VAL A 731 -12.76 -11.11 37.60
CA VAL A 731 -12.50 -9.69 37.88
C VAL A 731 -12.59 -9.47 39.39
N THR A 732 -11.59 -8.80 39.96
CA THR A 732 -11.49 -8.53 41.40
C THR A 732 -11.11 -7.07 41.63
N PRO A 733 -11.86 -6.30 42.46
CA PRO A 733 -13.14 -6.65 43.08
C PRO A 733 -14.26 -6.82 42.03
N ALA A 734 -15.43 -7.33 42.45
CA ALA A 734 -16.61 -7.46 41.59
C ALA A 734 -17.50 -6.19 41.58
N THR A 735 -17.30 -5.29 42.54
CA THR A 735 -17.92 -3.96 42.65
C THR A 735 -16.83 -2.89 42.79
N LEU A 736 -17.12 -1.67 42.30
CA LEU A 736 -16.29 -0.48 42.52
C LEU A 736 -17.16 0.61 43.14
N GLU A 737 -16.79 1.01 44.36
CA GLU A 737 -17.52 1.99 45.17
C GLU A 737 -16.72 3.30 45.25
N PHE A 738 -17.37 4.41 44.90
CA PHE A 738 -16.81 5.76 44.88
C PHE A 738 -17.60 6.64 45.87
N GLY A 739 -16.90 7.26 46.82
CA GLY A 739 -17.50 7.98 47.96
C GLY A 739 -18.07 9.35 47.64
N GLY A 740 -17.77 9.89 46.45
CA GLY A 740 -18.32 11.14 45.93
C GLY A 740 -17.27 12.16 45.47
N GLU A 741 -16.03 12.00 45.91
CA GLU A 741 -14.92 12.91 45.58
C GLU A 741 -14.70 13.05 44.05
N PRO A 742 -14.36 14.26 43.55
CA PRO A 742 -14.06 14.48 42.14
C PRO A 742 -12.82 13.69 41.69
N TYR A 743 -12.90 13.05 40.52
CA TYR A 743 -11.79 12.28 39.94
C TYR A 743 -11.23 11.17 40.85
N GLU A 744 -12.06 10.65 41.76
CA GLU A 744 -11.69 9.50 42.59
C GLU A 744 -11.35 8.29 41.70
N LYS A 745 -10.23 7.63 42.04
CA LYS A 745 -9.70 6.50 41.27
C LYS A 745 -9.89 5.17 42.01
N ARG A 746 -10.17 4.11 41.26
CA ARG A 746 -10.23 2.72 41.73
C ARG A 746 -9.52 1.80 40.75
N SER A 747 -8.79 0.83 41.27
CA SER A 747 -8.11 -0.19 40.45
C SER A 747 -8.77 -1.56 40.62
N TYR A 748 -8.80 -2.32 39.53
CA TYR A 748 -9.26 -3.70 39.51
C TYR A 748 -8.35 -4.57 38.65
N THR A 749 -8.31 -5.86 38.95
CA THR A 749 -7.48 -6.84 38.26
C THR A 749 -8.35 -7.88 37.58
N VAL A 750 -8.03 -8.15 36.32
CA VAL A 750 -8.64 -9.19 35.49
C VAL A 750 -7.68 -10.34 35.32
N VAL A 751 -8.15 -11.56 35.56
CA VAL A 751 -7.42 -12.81 35.32
C VAL A 751 -8.12 -13.58 34.20
N PHE A 752 -7.44 -13.65 33.06
CA PHE A 752 -7.85 -14.44 31.89
C PHE A 752 -7.13 -15.80 31.95
N ARG A 753 -7.83 -16.87 32.36
CA ARG A 753 -7.25 -18.23 32.38
C ARG A 753 -7.64 -18.99 31.12
N ASN A 754 -6.66 -19.63 30.49
CA ASN A 754 -6.93 -20.57 29.41
C ASN A 754 -7.53 -21.86 29.99
N LYS A 755 -8.80 -22.16 29.70
CA LYS A 755 -9.42 -23.43 30.09
C LYS A 755 -9.12 -24.56 29.10
N TYR A 756 -8.50 -24.24 27.96
CA TYR A 756 -8.46 -25.12 26.81
C TYR A 756 -7.02 -25.44 26.36
N ARG A 757 -6.56 -26.66 26.69
CA ARG A 757 -5.17 -27.09 26.44
C ARG A 757 -4.88 -27.63 25.03
N THR A 758 -5.92 -27.94 24.25
CA THR A 758 -5.82 -28.50 22.89
C THR A 758 -6.97 -27.95 22.04
N PRO A 759 -6.75 -27.15 20.97
CA PRO A 759 -7.83 -26.43 20.26
C PRO A 759 -8.94 -27.31 19.65
N PRO A 760 -10.19 -26.80 19.49
CA PRO A 760 -11.27 -27.56 18.88
C PRO A 760 -11.07 -27.65 17.36
N ASN A 761 -11.42 -28.80 16.78
CA ASN A 761 -11.53 -28.96 15.33
C ASN A 761 -12.81 -28.28 14.81
N ALA A 762 -12.81 -26.94 14.77
CA ALA A 762 -13.79 -26.19 14.01
C ALA A 762 -13.52 -26.42 12.50
N PRO A 763 -14.48 -26.99 11.73
CA PRO A 763 -14.30 -27.22 10.30
C PRO A 763 -14.25 -25.90 9.53
N GLY A 764 -13.43 -25.84 8.47
CA GLY A 764 -13.38 -24.71 7.53
C GLY A 764 -12.33 -23.61 7.80
N ALA A 765 -11.69 -23.58 8.98
CA ALA A 765 -10.61 -22.61 9.25
C ALA A 765 -9.24 -23.13 8.78
N ALA A 766 -8.50 -22.32 8.02
CA ALA A 766 -7.13 -22.59 7.54
C ALA A 766 -6.05 -22.44 8.64
N ALA A 767 -4.78 -22.71 8.32
CA ALA A 767 -3.67 -22.55 9.28
C ALA A 767 -3.50 -21.07 9.69
N GLY A 768 -3.40 -20.81 11.00
CA GLY A 768 -3.28 -19.43 11.50
C GLY A 768 -3.54 -19.28 13.01
N MET A 769 -3.44 -18.02 13.47
CA MET A 769 -3.76 -17.60 14.84
C MET A 769 -5.28 -17.53 15.03
N MET A 770 -5.81 -18.20 16.05
CA MET A 770 -7.23 -18.17 16.39
C MET A 770 -7.52 -16.98 17.31
N ALA A 771 -8.51 -16.16 16.97
CA ALA A 771 -9.00 -15.08 17.81
C ALA A 771 -10.49 -15.26 18.15
N LEU A 772 -10.86 -14.97 19.39
CA LEU A 772 -12.25 -14.88 19.86
C LEU A 772 -12.44 -13.60 20.68
N PHE A 773 -13.70 -13.25 20.95
CA PHE A 773 -14.07 -11.93 21.45
C PHE A 773 -15.02 -12.00 22.65
N GLY A 774 -15.09 -10.91 23.41
CA GLY A 774 -15.93 -10.74 24.58
C GLY A 774 -15.89 -9.29 25.09
N GLU A 775 -16.41 -9.06 26.28
CA GLU A 775 -16.48 -7.74 26.91
C GLU A 775 -16.42 -7.83 28.44
N ILE A 776 -15.88 -6.77 29.04
CA ILE A 776 -16.00 -6.45 30.46
C ILE A 776 -16.76 -5.13 30.54
N VAL A 777 -17.83 -5.11 31.32
CA VAL A 777 -18.75 -3.98 31.42
C VAL A 777 -18.91 -3.62 32.89
N TRP A 778 -18.57 -2.38 33.25
CA TRP A 778 -18.94 -1.81 34.54
C TRP A 778 -20.25 -1.06 34.38
N GLN A 779 -21.26 -1.38 35.18
CA GLN A 779 -22.59 -0.79 35.04
C GLN A 779 -23.21 -0.45 36.40
N ASN A 780 -24.01 0.62 36.41
CA ASN A 780 -24.94 0.99 37.46
C ASN A 780 -26.31 1.30 36.81
N ASP A 781 -27.23 2.00 37.50
CA ASP A 781 -28.57 2.30 36.95
C ASP A 781 -28.59 3.42 35.89
N VAL A 782 -27.46 4.10 35.66
CA VAL A 782 -27.33 5.27 34.76
C VAL A 782 -26.26 5.04 33.68
N HIS A 783 -25.08 4.58 34.08
CA HIS A 783 -23.88 4.47 33.26
C HIS A 783 -23.59 3.01 32.86
N THR A 784 -23.08 2.82 31.65
CA THR A 784 -22.57 1.53 31.14
C THR A 784 -21.22 1.77 30.49
N VAL A 785 -20.16 1.27 31.13
CA VAL A 785 -18.76 1.50 30.77
C VAL A 785 -18.17 0.23 30.20
N ARG A 786 -18.14 0.15 28.88
CA ARG A 786 -17.81 -1.06 28.12
C ARG A 786 -16.32 -1.13 27.75
N SER A 787 -15.72 -2.30 27.85
CA SER A 787 -14.37 -2.57 27.34
C SER A 787 -14.34 -3.88 26.55
N PRO A 788 -14.05 -3.86 25.23
CA PRO A 788 -13.94 -5.08 24.43
C PRO A 788 -12.71 -5.89 24.85
N VAL A 789 -12.84 -7.21 24.74
CA VAL A 789 -11.81 -8.19 25.06
C VAL A 789 -11.54 -9.06 23.82
N VAL A 790 -10.27 -9.19 23.45
CA VAL A 790 -9.80 -10.20 22.48
C VAL A 790 -9.07 -11.32 23.22
N PHE A 791 -9.29 -12.56 22.80
CA PHE A 791 -8.54 -13.74 23.25
C PHE A 791 -7.82 -14.34 22.05
N MET A 792 -6.50 -14.60 22.14
CA MET A 792 -5.70 -15.11 21.02
C MET A 792 -4.94 -16.39 21.36
N TRP A 793 -4.90 -17.34 20.41
CA TRP A 793 -4.17 -18.61 20.53
C TRP A 793 -3.43 -18.99 19.24
N ASN A 794 -2.31 -19.71 19.38
CA ASN A 794 -1.70 -20.45 18.28
C ASN A 794 -2.40 -21.81 18.11
N ARG A 795 -2.72 -22.20 16.88
CA ARG A 795 -2.99 -23.61 16.57
C ARG A 795 -1.71 -24.43 16.79
N ARG A 796 -1.83 -25.57 17.48
CA ARG A 796 -0.82 -26.64 17.50
C ARG A 796 -1.35 -27.80 16.67
N GLU A 797 -0.52 -28.38 15.81
CA GLU A 797 -0.82 -29.70 15.25
C GLU A 797 -0.90 -30.74 16.39
N PRO A 798 -1.83 -31.71 16.32
CA PRO A 798 -1.79 -32.87 17.20
C PRO A 798 -0.53 -33.69 16.92
N ALA A 799 0.34 -33.87 17.92
CA ALA A 799 1.47 -34.79 17.80
C ALA A 799 0.94 -36.22 17.62
N ALA A 800 1.08 -36.76 16.41
CA ALA A 800 0.63 -38.12 16.09
C ALA A 800 1.30 -39.13 17.03
N ALA A 801 0.48 -39.94 17.72
CA ALA A 801 0.97 -40.86 18.74
C ALA A 801 1.93 -41.89 18.11
N ALA A 802 3.14 -41.99 18.68
CA ALA A 802 4.20 -42.85 18.17
C ALA A 802 3.87 -44.35 18.40
N VAL A 803 3.15 -44.96 17.46
CA VAL A 803 2.98 -46.41 17.40
C VAL A 803 4.34 -47.05 17.12
N VAL A 804 4.90 -47.70 18.14
CA VAL A 804 6.20 -48.37 18.04
C VAL A 804 6.12 -49.52 17.05
N ARG A 805 6.81 -49.37 15.90
CA ARG A 805 7.23 -50.48 15.04
C ARG A 805 8.74 -50.41 14.88
N HIS A 806 9.41 -51.54 15.06
CA HIS A 806 10.87 -51.62 15.01
C HIS A 806 11.40 -51.27 13.61
N PRO A 807 12.37 -50.35 13.48
CA PRO A 807 13.00 -50.07 12.20
C PRO A 807 14.01 -51.18 11.87
N THR A 808 13.72 -52.01 10.87
CA THR A 808 14.75 -52.79 10.17
C THR A 808 15.72 -51.83 9.47
N ALA A 809 17.02 -52.11 9.55
CA ALA A 809 18.04 -51.14 9.17
C ALA A 809 18.12 -50.90 7.64
N ALA A 810 17.82 -49.67 7.24
CA ALA A 810 18.32 -49.06 6.01
C ALA A 810 19.19 -47.86 6.40
N ALA A 811 20.39 -47.75 5.82
CA ALA A 811 21.42 -46.84 6.32
C ALA A 811 21.11 -45.38 5.97
N LYS A 812 20.79 -44.55 6.98
CA LYS A 812 20.80 -43.09 6.83
C LYS A 812 22.24 -42.58 6.85
N THR A 813 22.76 -42.19 5.69
CA THR A 813 23.98 -41.40 5.51
C THR A 813 23.79 -40.03 6.16
N GLY A 814 24.21 -39.90 7.42
CA GLY A 814 24.00 -38.67 8.19
C GLY A 814 24.89 -37.53 7.71
N LEU A 815 24.39 -36.68 6.81
CA LEU A 815 24.94 -35.34 6.64
C LEU A 815 24.82 -34.58 7.96
N LYS A 816 25.97 -34.40 8.63
CA LYS A 816 26.06 -33.57 9.83
C LYS A 816 25.70 -32.14 9.42
N ARG A 817 24.60 -31.60 9.97
CA ARG A 817 24.21 -30.19 9.79
C ARG A 817 25.38 -29.27 10.14
N LYS A 818 26.07 -28.74 9.13
CA LYS A 818 26.99 -27.61 9.32
C LYS A 818 26.18 -26.40 9.78
N ARG A 819 26.80 -25.56 10.60
CA ARG A 819 26.38 -24.15 10.70
C ARG A 819 27.10 -23.39 9.60
N ILE A 820 26.35 -22.65 8.78
CA ILE A 820 26.91 -21.63 7.90
C ILE A 820 27.66 -20.63 8.80
N ALA A 821 28.96 -20.43 8.53
CA ALA A 821 29.75 -19.45 9.24
C ALA A 821 29.41 -18.04 8.71
N VAL A 822 29.28 -17.08 9.61
CA VAL A 822 28.91 -15.70 9.27
C VAL A 822 30.12 -14.79 9.47
N GLY A 823 30.64 -14.22 8.38
CA GLY A 823 31.75 -13.27 8.39
C GLY A 823 31.33 -11.82 8.67
N SER A 824 32.26 -10.86 8.56
CA SER A 824 31.99 -9.42 8.69
C SER A 824 31.98 -8.73 7.32
N THR A 825 31.07 -7.77 7.09
CA THR A 825 31.07 -6.91 5.89
C THR A 825 32.34 -6.06 5.78
N GLU A 826 33.02 -5.76 6.89
CA GLU A 826 34.28 -4.99 6.93
C GLU A 826 35.39 -5.62 6.08
N GLN A 827 35.33 -6.94 5.87
CA GLN A 827 36.25 -7.69 5.01
C GLN A 827 36.11 -7.32 3.53
N TYR A 828 35.09 -6.53 3.16
CA TYR A 828 34.73 -6.17 1.80
C TYR A 828 34.69 -4.66 1.57
N GLU A 829 34.81 -4.27 0.32
CA GLU A 829 34.81 -2.89 -0.18
C GLU A 829 33.84 -2.79 -1.35
N PHE A 830 32.77 -2.01 -1.21
CA PHE A 830 31.76 -1.87 -2.26
C PHE A 830 32.30 -1.00 -3.40
N ASP A 831 32.04 -1.43 -4.65
CA ASP A 831 32.35 -0.65 -5.84
C ASP A 831 31.22 0.38 -6.06
N GLU A 832 31.24 1.46 -5.27
CA GLU A 832 30.24 2.56 -5.31
C GLU A 832 30.18 3.28 -6.69
N THR A 833 31.08 2.97 -7.63
CA THR A 833 31.00 3.44 -9.03
C THR A 833 30.18 2.53 -9.95
N SER A 834 29.89 1.29 -9.52
CA SER A 834 29.01 0.37 -10.23
C SER A 834 27.59 0.45 -9.67
N GLY A 835 26.68 1.05 -10.46
CA GLY A 835 25.30 1.39 -10.06
C GLY A 835 24.36 0.19 -9.92
N GLY A 836 24.69 -0.75 -9.03
CA GLY A 836 24.01 -2.04 -8.87
C GLY A 836 24.43 -3.07 -9.94
N LEU A 837 24.47 -4.34 -9.55
CA LEU A 837 24.50 -5.47 -10.49
C LEU A 837 23.08 -5.94 -10.85
N GLY A 838 22.11 -5.67 -9.97
CA GLY A 838 20.69 -5.90 -10.20
C GLY A 838 19.86 -5.54 -8.96
N ALA A 839 18.57 -5.25 -9.17
CA ALA A 839 17.59 -5.06 -8.11
C ALA A 839 16.25 -5.68 -8.55
N GLY A 840 15.59 -6.39 -7.64
CA GLY A 840 14.33 -7.09 -7.89
C GLY A 840 13.53 -7.30 -6.61
N ALA A 841 12.48 -8.11 -6.68
CA ALA A 841 11.58 -8.35 -5.54
C ALA A 841 12.33 -8.82 -4.28
N PHE A 842 13.27 -9.76 -4.42
CA PHE A 842 14.05 -10.36 -3.32
C PHE A 842 15.30 -9.56 -2.93
N GLY A 843 15.33 -8.25 -3.22
CA GLY A 843 16.37 -7.31 -2.81
C GLY A 843 17.35 -6.89 -3.91
N ALA A 844 18.54 -6.47 -3.48
CA ALA A 844 19.53 -5.81 -4.33
C ALA A 844 20.90 -6.52 -4.31
N VAL A 845 21.57 -6.53 -5.46
CA VAL A 845 22.89 -7.15 -5.67
C VAL A 845 23.92 -6.08 -5.99
N PHE A 846 24.99 -6.03 -5.20
CA PHE A 846 26.08 -5.06 -5.31
C PHE A 846 27.38 -5.75 -5.69
N LYS A 847 28.26 -5.03 -6.38
CA LYS A 847 29.63 -5.47 -6.63
C LYS A 847 30.52 -5.05 -5.46
N ALA A 848 31.36 -5.96 -4.98
CA ALA A 848 32.32 -5.66 -3.93
C ALA A 848 33.68 -6.33 -4.19
N ARG A 849 34.70 -5.88 -3.48
CA ARG A 849 36.05 -6.44 -3.47
C ARG A 849 36.40 -6.91 -2.06
N HIS A 850 36.79 -8.18 -1.91
CA HIS A 850 37.32 -8.68 -0.64
C HIS A 850 38.70 -8.07 -0.37
N ARG A 851 38.85 -7.33 0.73
CA ARG A 851 40.01 -6.46 1.02
C ARG A 851 41.32 -7.23 1.14
N ALA A 852 41.30 -8.44 1.71
CA ALA A 852 42.50 -9.22 1.96
C ALA A 852 43.00 -10.04 0.76
N THR A 853 42.13 -10.37 -0.21
CA THR A 853 42.51 -11.15 -1.41
C THR A 853 42.42 -10.36 -2.71
N GLY A 854 41.84 -9.16 -2.69
CA GLY A 854 41.56 -8.35 -3.88
C GLY A 854 40.46 -8.91 -4.80
N GLN A 855 39.85 -10.05 -4.44
CA GLN A 855 38.85 -10.77 -5.24
C GLN A 855 37.55 -9.98 -5.39
N THR A 856 37.05 -9.87 -6.62
CA THR A 856 35.71 -9.30 -6.91
C THR A 856 34.62 -10.33 -6.61
N VAL A 857 33.56 -9.91 -5.92
CA VAL A 857 32.40 -10.72 -5.53
C VAL A 857 31.09 -9.97 -5.80
N ALA A 858 29.99 -10.69 -5.95
CA ALA A 858 28.64 -10.15 -5.88
C ALA A 858 28.10 -10.33 -4.46
N MET A 859 27.40 -9.31 -3.94
CA MET A 859 26.79 -9.34 -2.61
C MET A 859 25.28 -9.05 -2.70
N LYS A 860 24.44 -10.05 -2.42
CA LYS A 860 22.97 -9.91 -2.40
C LYS A 860 22.48 -9.62 -0.97
N ARG A 861 21.64 -8.60 -0.82
CA ARG A 861 20.96 -8.23 0.42
C ARG A 861 19.46 -8.21 0.17
N HIS A 862 18.71 -8.98 0.97
CA HIS A 862 17.26 -9.11 0.85
C HIS A 862 16.55 -7.86 1.37
N SER A 863 15.30 -7.64 0.96
CA SER A 863 14.45 -6.63 1.58
C SER A 863 14.05 -7.09 2.99
N THR A 864 13.77 -6.13 3.88
CA THR A 864 13.20 -6.44 5.20
C THR A 864 11.73 -6.91 5.12
N ALA A 865 11.09 -6.78 3.96
CA ALA A 865 9.77 -7.34 3.68
C ALA A 865 9.78 -8.88 3.55
N ASP A 866 10.85 -9.47 3.03
CA ASP A 866 10.86 -10.85 2.51
C ASP A 866 11.12 -11.91 3.61
N GLY A 867 10.70 -11.67 4.85
CA GLY A 867 11.01 -12.53 6.01
C GLY A 867 12.44 -12.39 6.57
N GLY A 868 13.25 -11.50 6.00
CA GLY A 868 14.54 -11.07 6.53
C GLY A 868 15.60 -12.20 6.63
N HIS A 869 16.32 -12.25 7.76
CA HIS A 869 17.46 -13.15 7.95
C HIS A 869 17.13 -14.65 7.79
N ALA A 870 15.89 -15.07 8.07
CA ALA A 870 15.50 -16.47 7.91
C ALA A 870 15.49 -16.90 6.43
N THR A 871 14.93 -16.06 5.56
CA THR A 871 14.87 -16.28 4.11
C THR A 871 16.25 -16.22 3.48
N LEU A 872 17.08 -15.24 3.86
CA LEU A 872 18.47 -15.15 3.40
C LEU A 872 19.29 -16.38 3.80
N LEU A 873 19.11 -16.90 5.02
CA LEU A 873 19.77 -18.14 5.46
C LEU A 873 19.19 -19.41 4.80
N ARG A 874 17.95 -19.38 4.32
CA ARG A 874 17.36 -20.44 3.47
C ARG A 874 18.00 -20.44 2.09
N GLU A 875 18.10 -19.27 1.45
CA GLU A 875 18.77 -19.12 0.14
C GLU A 875 20.26 -19.45 0.23
N ALA A 876 20.96 -18.98 1.27
CA ALA A 876 22.36 -19.35 1.55
C ALA A 876 22.56 -20.86 1.58
N ARG A 877 21.62 -21.59 2.19
CA ARG A 877 21.66 -23.04 2.26
C ARG A 877 21.42 -23.68 0.90
N PHE A 878 20.42 -23.26 0.13
CA PHE A 878 20.20 -23.82 -1.20
C PHE A 878 21.37 -23.53 -2.15
N LEU A 879 22.03 -22.38 -2.04
CA LEU A 879 23.28 -22.08 -2.73
C LEU A 879 24.46 -22.95 -2.25
N GLU A 880 24.62 -23.20 -0.95
CA GLU A 880 25.65 -24.13 -0.43
C GLU A 880 25.41 -25.57 -0.90
N ASP A 881 24.16 -26.06 -0.77
CA ASP A 881 23.75 -27.42 -1.15
C ASP A 881 23.88 -27.60 -2.68
N ALA A 882 23.47 -26.63 -3.52
CA ALA A 882 23.63 -26.67 -4.99
C ALA A 882 25.08 -26.56 -5.50
N CYS A 883 25.99 -25.98 -4.72
CA CYS A 883 27.42 -25.94 -5.03
C CYS A 883 28.20 -27.17 -4.51
N CYS A 884 27.60 -27.98 -3.64
CA CYS A 884 28.23 -29.12 -2.97
C CYS A 884 28.31 -30.37 -3.89
N GLY A 885 28.88 -31.47 -3.36
CA GLY A 885 29.04 -32.76 -4.07
C GLY A 885 30.16 -32.80 -5.13
N GLY A 886 30.33 -31.72 -5.89
CA GLY A 886 31.34 -31.61 -6.93
C GLY A 886 31.04 -30.43 -7.85
N ALA A 887 31.29 -29.22 -7.32
CA ALA A 887 31.16 -27.90 -7.95
C ALA A 887 30.30 -27.87 -9.22
N ASN A 888 29.02 -27.54 -9.08
CA ASN A 888 28.15 -27.29 -10.23
C ASN A 888 28.63 -26.02 -10.97
N PRO A 889 29.24 -26.13 -12.17
CA PRO A 889 29.87 -24.98 -12.82
C PRO A 889 28.84 -24.04 -13.45
N PHE A 890 27.58 -24.49 -13.57
CA PHE A 890 26.45 -23.80 -14.19
C PHE A 890 25.46 -23.24 -13.15
N VAL A 891 25.90 -23.12 -11.89
CA VAL A 891 25.26 -22.36 -10.81
C VAL A 891 26.26 -21.30 -10.32
N VAL A 892 25.76 -20.13 -9.93
CA VAL A 892 26.61 -19.05 -9.39
C VAL A 892 27.34 -19.51 -8.12
N GLY A 893 28.66 -19.37 -8.08
CA GLY A 893 29.47 -19.88 -6.97
C GLY A 893 29.14 -19.18 -5.64
N PHE A 894 28.82 -19.96 -4.60
CA PHE A 894 28.61 -19.43 -3.25
C PHE A 894 29.95 -19.20 -2.52
N HIS A 895 30.06 -18.11 -1.76
CA HIS A 895 31.26 -17.75 -0.99
C HIS A 895 30.99 -17.56 0.51
N GLY A 896 29.73 -17.58 0.94
CA GLY A 896 29.32 -17.56 2.35
C GLY A 896 28.30 -16.48 2.69
N VAL A 897 27.98 -16.35 3.98
CA VAL A 897 27.18 -15.24 4.51
C VAL A 897 28.11 -14.31 5.27
N VAL A 898 27.94 -13.00 5.09
CA VAL A 898 28.56 -11.98 5.94
C VAL A 898 27.49 -11.15 6.61
N ARG A 899 27.83 -10.54 7.73
CA ARG A 899 26.93 -9.69 8.52
C ARG A 899 27.60 -8.37 8.82
N ASP A 900 26.83 -7.31 8.75
CA ASP A 900 27.31 -5.99 9.11
C ASP A 900 27.45 -5.86 10.64
N PRO A 901 28.58 -5.42 11.18
CA PRO A 901 28.76 -5.29 12.62
C PRO A 901 28.00 -4.08 13.22
N VAL A 902 27.52 -3.15 12.39
CA VAL A 902 26.81 -1.94 12.84
C VAL A 902 25.31 -2.06 12.57
N THR A 903 24.89 -2.40 11.34
CA THR A 903 23.46 -2.57 11.01
C THR A 903 22.91 -3.94 11.40
N TRP A 904 23.79 -4.91 11.72
CA TRP A 904 23.47 -6.31 12.00
C TRP A 904 22.82 -7.08 10.84
N GLU A 905 22.77 -6.50 9.65
CA GLU A 905 22.15 -7.08 8.45
C GLU A 905 23.04 -8.14 7.80
N MET A 906 22.45 -9.19 7.24
CA MET A 906 23.19 -10.23 6.51
C MET A 906 23.18 -9.99 5.00
N CYS A 907 24.26 -10.41 4.34
CA CYS A 907 24.43 -10.43 2.89
C CYS A 907 24.94 -11.80 2.44
N LEU A 908 24.41 -12.32 1.34
CA LEU A 908 24.98 -13.46 0.61
C LEU A 908 26.19 -12.98 -0.17
N VAL A 909 27.34 -13.66 -0.05
CA VAL A 909 28.52 -13.42 -0.88
C VAL A 909 28.59 -14.51 -1.95
N MET A 910 28.73 -14.08 -3.20
CA MET A 910 28.65 -14.93 -4.39
C MET A 910 29.72 -14.53 -5.42
N GLU A 911 29.91 -15.39 -6.41
CA GLU A 911 30.70 -15.14 -7.61
C GLU A 911 30.18 -13.91 -8.38
N CYS A 912 31.07 -13.01 -8.79
CA CYS A 912 30.71 -11.86 -9.64
C CYS A 912 30.72 -12.28 -11.12
N VAL A 913 29.54 -12.60 -11.66
CA VAL A 913 29.33 -12.90 -13.10
C VAL A 913 28.94 -11.61 -13.86
N ALA A 914 29.13 -11.55 -15.18
CA ALA A 914 29.26 -10.27 -15.90
C ALA A 914 27.95 -9.56 -16.25
N THR A 915 26.92 -10.29 -16.71
CA THR A 915 25.63 -9.72 -17.12
C THR A 915 24.54 -10.79 -17.14
N SER A 916 23.26 -10.42 -17.20
CA SER A 916 22.17 -11.38 -17.38
C SER A 916 22.00 -11.77 -18.85
N LEU A 917 21.49 -12.98 -19.10
CA LEU A 917 21.13 -13.45 -20.43
C LEU A 917 20.05 -12.55 -21.06
N HIS A 918 19.11 -12.05 -20.26
CA HIS A 918 18.10 -11.07 -20.62
C HIS A 918 18.71 -9.78 -21.19
N ASP A 919 19.70 -9.20 -20.49
CA ASP A 919 20.35 -7.95 -20.92
C ASP A 919 21.21 -8.16 -22.15
N LEU A 920 21.87 -9.32 -22.26
CA LEU A 920 22.62 -9.72 -23.45
C LEU A 920 21.70 -9.86 -24.68
N LEU A 921 20.54 -10.52 -24.51
CA LEU A 921 19.54 -10.66 -25.58
C LEU A 921 18.93 -9.30 -25.97
N ARG A 922 18.61 -8.43 -25.00
CA ARG A 922 18.10 -7.07 -25.24
C ARG A 922 19.12 -6.13 -25.90
N GLN A 923 20.41 -6.33 -25.68
CA GLN A 923 21.49 -5.55 -26.31
C GLN A 923 21.74 -5.93 -27.78
N ARG A 924 21.15 -7.03 -28.29
CA ARG A 924 21.22 -7.39 -29.71
C ARG A 924 20.44 -6.36 -30.55
N PRO A 925 21.02 -5.78 -31.61
CA PRO A 925 20.30 -4.91 -32.54
C PRO A 925 18.99 -5.52 -33.05
N ARG A 926 17.94 -4.71 -33.21
CA ARG A 926 16.58 -5.12 -33.66
C ARG A 926 16.50 -5.76 -35.06
N ARG A 927 17.63 -5.98 -35.74
CA ARG A 927 17.77 -6.66 -37.03
C ARG A 927 18.88 -7.72 -37.05
N SER A 928 19.46 -8.07 -35.90
CA SER A 928 20.37 -9.22 -35.80
C SER A 928 19.65 -10.50 -36.21
N PRO A 929 20.33 -11.46 -36.86
CA PRO A 929 19.76 -12.78 -37.10
C PRO A 929 19.47 -13.50 -35.76
N PRO A 930 18.68 -14.60 -35.76
CA PRO A 930 18.56 -15.51 -34.63
C PRO A 930 19.92 -15.98 -34.09
N LEU A 931 19.93 -16.54 -32.88
CA LEU A 931 21.11 -17.25 -32.40
C LEU A 931 21.36 -18.50 -33.26
N PRO A 932 22.61 -18.79 -33.67
CA PRO A 932 22.93 -20.06 -34.31
C PRO A 932 22.52 -21.23 -33.40
N GLU A 933 21.96 -22.29 -33.98
CA GLU A 933 21.49 -23.43 -33.20
C GLU A 933 22.58 -24.06 -32.32
N ALA A 934 23.84 -24.09 -32.80
CA ALA A 934 24.98 -24.54 -32.01
C ALA A 934 25.19 -23.71 -30.73
N THR A 935 24.97 -22.38 -30.78
CA THR A 935 25.03 -21.50 -29.60
C THR A 935 23.87 -21.80 -28.64
N VAL A 936 22.66 -22.02 -29.16
CA VAL A 936 21.50 -22.40 -28.33
C VAL A 936 21.73 -23.76 -27.67
N ARG A 937 22.23 -24.75 -28.41
CA ARG A 937 22.61 -26.08 -27.92
C ARG A 937 23.66 -26.01 -26.83
N ALA A 938 24.72 -25.23 -27.02
CA ALA A 938 25.75 -25.04 -25.98
C ALA A 938 25.18 -24.40 -24.71
N ALA A 939 24.32 -23.38 -24.82
CA ALA A 939 23.68 -22.75 -23.67
C ALA A 939 22.73 -23.72 -22.95
N MET A 940 21.87 -24.43 -23.69
CA MET A 940 20.91 -25.38 -23.11
C MET A 940 21.61 -26.59 -22.49
N TRP A 941 22.71 -27.09 -23.05
CA TRP A 941 23.50 -28.16 -22.46
C TRP A 941 24.05 -27.77 -21.09
N GLN A 942 24.59 -26.56 -20.96
CA GLN A 942 25.07 -26.04 -19.68
C GLN A 942 23.92 -25.87 -18.67
N LEU A 943 22.81 -25.25 -19.07
CA LEU A 943 21.65 -25.03 -18.19
C LEU A 943 20.99 -26.33 -17.72
N LEU A 944 20.78 -27.29 -18.63
CA LEU A 944 20.22 -28.60 -18.29
C LEU A 944 21.21 -29.42 -17.43
N THR A 945 22.52 -29.32 -17.65
CA THR A 945 23.51 -29.95 -16.75
C THR A 945 23.50 -29.30 -15.36
N GLY A 946 23.31 -27.98 -15.30
CA GLY A 946 23.10 -27.25 -14.05
C GLY A 946 21.86 -27.72 -13.29
N ALA A 947 20.71 -27.78 -13.97
CA ALA A 947 19.44 -28.26 -13.43
C ALA A 947 19.50 -29.72 -13.00
N LYS A 948 20.04 -30.62 -13.83
CA LYS A 948 20.23 -32.04 -13.48
C LYS A 948 20.95 -32.20 -12.14
N LYS A 949 22.03 -31.45 -11.90
CA LYS A 949 22.73 -31.48 -10.59
C LYS A 949 21.88 -30.95 -9.44
N MET A 950 21.09 -29.89 -9.64
CA MET A 950 20.17 -29.39 -8.60
C MET A 950 19.09 -30.42 -8.25
N HIS A 951 18.55 -31.10 -9.26
CA HIS A 951 17.45 -32.06 -9.14
C HIS A 951 17.93 -33.39 -8.54
N ASP A 952 18.92 -34.01 -9.17
CA ASP A 952 19.37 -35.37 -8.85
C ASP A 952 20.32 -35.42 -7.64
N ASP A 953 21.31 -34.51 -7.58
CA ASP A 953 22.40 -34.58 -6.59
C ASP A 953 22.11 -33.76 -5.32
N ALA A 954 21.30 -32.69 -5.42
CA ALA A 954 21.02 -31.75 -4.33
C ALA A 954 19.56 -31.73 -3.85
N HIS A 955 18.62 -32.34 -4.58
CA HIS A 955 17.19 -32.41 -4.24
C HIS A 955 16.52 -31.03 -4.07
N ILE A 956 16.83 -30.10 -4.99
CA ILE A 956 16.35 -28.70 -5.03
C ILE A 956 15.45 -28.49 -6.27
N ILE A 957 14.33 -27.79 -6.09
CA ILE A 957 13.53 -27.20 -7.17
C ILE A 957 13.71 -25.67 -7.09
N HIS A 958 14.04 -25.01 -8.20
CA HIS A 958 14.36 -23.57 -8.25
C HIS A 958 13.10 -22.68 -8.31
N ARG A 959 12.13 -23.05 -9.15
CA ARG A 959 10.81 -22.42 -9.32
C ARG A 959 10.78 -21.00 -9.91
N ASP A 960 11.93 -20.42 -10.30
CA ASP A 960 11.99 -19.11 -10.96
C ASP A 960 13.15 -19.01 -11.99
N ILE A 961 13.35 -20.06 -12.80
CA ILE A 961 14.33 -20.02 -13.89
C ILE A 961 13.80 -19.15 -15.03
N LYS A 962 14.58 -18.14 -15.41
CA LYS A 962 14.23 -17.15 -16.45
C LYS A 962 15.49 -16.44 -16.95
N PRO A 963 15.47 -15.75 -18.11
CA PRO A 963 16.66 -15.08 -18.65
C PRO A 963 17.29 -14.00 -17.75
N GLN A 964 16.55 -13.47 -16.78
CA GLN A 964 17.08 -12.53 -15.77
C GLN A 964 17.89 -13.25 -14.68
N ASN A 965 17.50 -14.48 -14.34
CA ASN A 965 18.12 -15.34 -13.31
C ASN A 965 19.17 -16.29 -13.91
N ILE A 966 19.60 -16.03 -15.15
CA ILE A 966 20.69 -16.71 -15.85
C ILE A 966 21.75 -15.68 -16.16
N LEU A 967 22.95 -15.85 -15.61
CA LEU A 967 24.10 -14.96 -15.78
C LEU A 967 25.07 -15.51 -16.82
N VAL A 968 25.78 -14.62 -17.50
CA VAL A 968 26.76 -14.93 -18.56
C VAL A 968 28.12 -14.36 -18.17
N ASP A 969 29.19 -15.14 -18.36
CA ASP A 969 30.57 -14.71 -18.06
C ASP A 969 31.12 -13.63 -19.02
N GLU A 970 32.22 -12.97 -18.65
CA GLU A 970 32.84 -11.94 -19.50
C GLU A 970 33.36 -12.50 -20.84
N GLY A 971 33.66 -13.80 -20.88
CA GLY A 971 34.05 -14.53 -22.08
C GLY A 971 32.92 -14.82 -23.06
N GLN A 972 31.65 -14.71 -22.63
CA GLN A 972 30.47 -15.16 -23.37
C GLN A 972 30.48 -16.67 -23.69
N SER A 973 31.13 -17.44 -22.80
CA SER A 973 31.47 -18.87 -22.88
C SER A 973 30.77 -19.74 -21.82
N THR A 974 30.27 -19.16 -20.74
CA THR A 974 29.60 -19.88 -19.65
C THR A 974 28.28 -19.21 -19.26
N VAL A 975 27.22 -20.01 -19.07
CA VAL A 975 25.95 -19.58 -18.45
C VAL A 975 25.78 -20.20 -17.07
N LYS A 976 25.23 -19.44 -16.11
CA LYS A 976 25.04 -19.86 -14.71
C LYS A 976 23.68 -19.46 -14.16
N ILE A 977 23.01 -20.36 -13.47
CA ILE A 977 21.75 -20.13 -12.76
C ILE A 977 22.01 -19.41 -11.43
N CYS A 978 21.18 -18.43 -11.07
CA CYS A 978 21.25 -17.67 -9.82
C CYS A 978 19.86 -17.40 -9.21
N ASP A 979 19.82 -16.68 -8.08
CA ASP A 979 18.62 -16.29 -7.31
C ASP A 979 17.77 -17.47 -6.82
N PHE A 980 18.21 -18.10 -5.72
CA PHE A 980 17.54 -19.26 -5.12
C PHE A 980 16.49 -18.85 -4.06
N GLY A 981 16.04 -17.58 -4.07
CA GLY A 981 15.14 -17.03 -3.05
C GLY A 981 13.77 -17.72 -2.98
N LEU A 982 13.33 -18.33 -4.09
CA LEU A 982 12.08 -19.09 -4.20
C LEU A 982 12.25 -20.62 -4.18
N ALA A 983 13.49 -21.11 -4.01
CA ALA A 983 13.78 -22.54 -4.07
C ALA A 983 13.14 -23.33 -2.91
N VAL A 984 12.86 -24.61 -3.15
CA VAL A 984 12.37 -25.59 -2.17
C VAL A 984 13.12 -26.91 -2.33
N SER A 985 13.13 -27.76 -1.30
CA SER A 985 13.61 -29.15 -1.46
C SER A 985 12.48 -30.12 -1.81
N THR A 986 12.78 -31.14 -2.60
CA THR A 986 11.85 -32.27 -2.86
C THR A 986 11.53 -33.09 -1.60
N ASP A 987 12.29 -32.91 -0.52
CA ASP A 987 12.03 -33.50 0.81
C ASP A 987 11.02 -32.70 1.67
N GLU A 988 10.59 -31.52 1.23
CA GLU A 988 9.58 -30.70 1.93
C GLU A 988 8.14 -31.21 1.69
N ARG A 989 7.22 -30.93 2.62
CA ARG A 989 5.83 -31.43 2.53
C ARG A 989 4.96 -30.55 1.63
N HIS A 990 4.29 -31.17 0.67
CA HIS A 990 3.21 -30.60 -0.12
C HIS A 990 1.99 -30.17 0.74
N PRO A 991 1.15 -29.21 0.28
CA PRO A 991 1.31 -28.43 -0.95
C PRO A 991 2.40 -27.36 -0.84
N TYR A 992 3.05 -27.05 -1.96
CA TYR A 992 3.96 -25.90 -2.06
C TYR A 992 3.17 -24.62 -2.33
N GLU A 993 3.60 -23.49 -1.75
CA GLU A 993 3.07 -22.17 -2.06
C GLU A 993 3.34 -21.79 -3.55
N PRO A 994 2.37 -21.23 -4.30
CA PRO A 994 2.60 -20.71 -5.64
C PRO A 994 3.73 -19.67 -5.68
N ALA A 995 4.63 -19.79 -6.66
CA ALA A 995 5.82 -18.95 -6.78
C ALA A 995 6.36 -18.93 -8.22
N GLY A 996 7.17 -17.93 -8.54
CA GLY A 996 7.87 -17.81 -9.84
C GLY A 996 7.30 -16.72 -10.74
N THR A 997 7.97 -16.49 -11.87
CA THR A 997 7.59 -15.47 -12.86
C THR A 997 6.61 -16.04 -13.89
N LEU A 998 5.38 -15.53 -13.89
CA LEU A 998 4.23 -15.99 -14.69
C LEU A 998 4.57 -16.57 -16.08
N TRP A 999 5.29 -15.81 -16.91
CA TRP A 999 5.61 -16.19 -18.30
C TRP A 999 6.46 -17.48 -18.45
N TYR A 1000 7.08 -17.95 -17.37
CA TYR A 1000 7.94 -19.14 -17.32
C TYR A 1000 7.42 -20.21 -16.35
N GLN A 1001 6.26 -20.01 -15.71
CA GLN A 1001 5.63 -21.01 -14.84
C GLN A 1001 5.05 -22.16 -15.65
N ALA A 1002 5.10 -23.37 -15.07
CA ALA A 1002 4.61 -24.59 -15.69
C ALA A 1002 3.09 -24.76 -15.52
N PRO A 1003 2.38 -25.42 -16.47
CA PRO A 1003 0.93 -25.55 -16.42
C PRO A 1003 0.41 -26.16 -15.12
N GLU A 1004 1.12 -27.14 -14.55
CA GLU A 1004 0.74 -27.77 -13.28
C GLU A 1004 0.88 -26.86 -12.06
N MET A 1005 1.69 -25.80 -12.12
CA MET A 1005 1.74 -24.77 -11.08
C MET A 1005 0.54 -23.83 -11.18
N LEU A 1006 0.17 -23.46 -12.40
CA LEU A 1006 -0.97 -22.58 -12.73
C LEU A 1006 -2.32 -23.28 -12.51
N LEU A 1007 -2.36 -24.61 -12.61
CA LEU A 1007 -3.51 -25.48 -12.28
C LEU A 1007 -3.54 -25.91 -10.80
N GLU A 1008 -2.76 -25.25 -9.93
CA GLU A 1008 -2.65 -25.50 -8.49
C GLU A 1008 -2.38 -26.97 -8.08
N LYS A 1009 -1.65 -27.76 -8.89
CA LYS A 1009 -1.31 -29.16 -8.54
C LYS A 1009 -0.50 -29.16 -7.23
N PRO A 1010 -0.97 -29.79 -6.13
CA PRO A 1010 -0.31 -29.66 -4.82
C PRO A 1010 1.07 -30.33 -4.78
N ASP A 1011 1.25 -31.36 -5.61
CA ASP A 1011 2.40 -32.27 -5.69
C ASP A 1011 3.09 -32.15 -7.06
N TYR A 1012 3.51 -30.95 -7.46
CA TYR A 1012 4.45 -30.77 -8.57
C TYR A 1012 5.89 -31.12 -8.16
N ASP A 1013 6.72 -31.47 -9.15
CA ASP A 1013 8.11 -31.93 -8.96
C ASP A 1013 9.13 -31.00 -9.64
N ALA A 1014 10.37 -31.46 -9.75
CA ALA A 1014 11.47 -30.73 -10.38
C ALA A 1014 11.26 -30.39 -11.87
N LYS A 1015 10.28 -30.99 -12.56
CA LYS A 1015 10.01 -30.72 -13.98
C LYS A 1015 9.39 -29.35 -14.25
N VAL A 1016 9.00 -28.59 -13.21
CA VAL A 1016 8.63 -27.17 -13.36
C VAL A 1016 9.81 -26.33 -13.86
N ASP A 1017 11.02 -26.59 -13.33
CA ASP A 1017 12.25 -25.91 -13.76
C ASP A 1017 12.59 -26.26 -15.23
N VAL A 1018 12.29 -27.50 -15.63
CA VAL A 1018 12.57 -28.02 -16.98
C VAL A 1018 11.64 -27.37 -18.02
N TRP A 1019 10.39 -27.10 -17.64
CA TRP A 1019 9.47 -26.28 -18.43
C TRP A 1019 9.97 -24.84 -18.60
N SER A 1020 10.41 -24.20 -17.50
CA SER A 1020 10.98 -22.86 -17.56
C SER A 1020 12.23 -22.80 -18.47
N LEU A 1021 13.06 -23.85 -18.47
CA LEU A 1021 14.16 -24.03 -19.41
C LEU A 1021 13.71 -24.21 -20.87
N GLY A 1022 12.59 -24.88 -21.12
CA GLY A 1022 11.94 -24.92 -22.44
C GLY A 1022 11.52 -23.52 -22.93
N CYS A 1023 10.98 -22.70 -22.02
CA CYS A 1023 10.63 -21.29 -22.31
C CYS A 1023 11.88 -20.44 -22.62
N VAL A 1024 12.98 -20.64 -21.89
CA VAL A 1024 14.29 -20.01 -22.18
C VAL A 1024 14.86 -20.46 -23.53
N MET A 1025 14.76 -21.75 -23.87
CA MET A 1025 15.19 -22.28 -25.18
C MET A 1025 14.42 -21.65 -26.34
N ALA A 1026 13.09 -21.54 -26.20
CA ALA A 1026 12.23 -20.86 -27.16
C ALA A 1026 12.61 -19.39 -27.36
N GLU A 1027 12.93 -18.67 -26.27
CA GLU A 1027 13.36 -17.26 -26.33
C GLU A 1027 14.74 -17.07 -26.97
N LEU A 1028 15.68 -17.98 -26.71
CA LEU A 1028 17.00 -18.00 -27.36
C LEU A 1028 16.86 -18.14 -28.88
N VAL A 1029 16.04 -19.08 -29.36
CA VAL A 1029 15.79 -19.28 -30.80
C VAL A 1029 15.02 -18.10 -31.41
N ASN A 1030 14.03 -17.54 -30.71
CA ASN A 1030 13.26 -16.38 -31.17
C ASN A 1030 13.92 -15.01 -30.88
N ASN A 1031 15.22 -14.98 -30.58
CA ASN A 1031 16.04 -13.77 -30.46
C ASN A 1031 15.50 -12.77 -29.39
N GLY A 1032 15.30 -13.24 -28.16
CA GLY A 1032 14.89 -12.39 -27.03
C GLY A 1032 13.42 -12.01 -27.03
N ARG A 1033 12.55 -12.94 -27.46
CA ARG A 1033 11.09 -12.84 -27.36
C ARG A 1033 10.55 -14.03 -26.53
N PRO A 1034 9.94 -13.79 -25.36
CA PRO A 1034 9.28 -14.84 -24.58
C PRO A 1034 8.16 -15.52 -25.40
N LEU A 1035 8.04 -16.84 -25.27
CA LEU A 1035 7.06 -17.63 -26.04
C LEU A 1035 5.63 -17.43 -25.55
N PHE A 1036 5.43 -17.42 -24.23
CA PHE A 1036 4.14 -17.27 -23.56
C PHE A 1036 4.12 -15.94 -22.79
N GLN A 1037 3.03 -15.18 -22.88
CA GLN A 1037 2.93 -13.82 -22.30
C GLN A 1037 1.52 -13.54 -21.75
N GLY A 1038 1.06 -14.34 -20.79
CA GLY A 1038 -0.18 -14.09 -20.05
C GLY A 1038 -0.09 -12.88 -19.10
N SER A 1039 -1.24 -12.38 -18.65
CA SER A 1039 -1.36 -11.28 -17.67
C SER A 1039 -1.82 -11.73 -16.27
N HIS A 1040 -2.36 -12.94 -16.17
CA HIS A 1040 -2.74 -13.67 -14.96
C HIS A 1040 -2.74 -15.17 -15.30
N ASP A 1041 -2.92 -16.03 -14.29
CA ASP A 1041 -2.66 -17.47 -14.36
C ASP A 1041 -3.50 -18.18 -15.44
N ASP A 1042 -4.82 -17.97 -15.49
CA ASP A 1042 -5.68 -18.47 -16.58
C ASP A 1042 -5.26 -17.93 -17.96
N GLY A 1043 -4.86 -16.65 -18.03
CA GLY A 1043 -4.40 -16.02 -19.27
C GLY A 1043 -3.05 -16.56 -19.75
N GLN A 1044 -2.20 -17.01 -18.83
CA GLN A 1044 -0.96 -17.72 -19.12
C GLN A 1044 -1.26 -19.16 -19.57
N LEU A 1045 -2.20 -19.87 -18.95
CA LEU A 1045 -2.68 -21.17 -19.44
C LEU A 1045 -3.28 -21.05 -20.86
N CYS A 1046 -4.06 -20.01 -21.15
CA CYS A 1046 -4.55 -19.72 -22.49
C CYS A 1046 -3.39 -19.52 -23.48
N ALA A 1047 -2.45 -18.62 -23.17
CA ALA A 1047 -1.27 -18.36 -24.02
C ALA A 1047 -0.39 -19.60 -24.25
N ILE A 1048 -0.39 -20.56 -23.32
CA ILE A 1048 0.29 -21.85 -23.46
C ILE A 1048 -0.47 -22.78 -24.41
N PHE A 1049 -1.78 -22.98 -24.19
CA PHE A 1049 -2.58 -23.90 -24.98
C PHE A 1049 -2.89 -23.37 -26.40
N ASP A 1050 -2.84 -22.05 -26.62
CA ASP A 1050 -2.84 -21.45 -27.96
C ASP A 1050 -1.64 -21.82 -28.83
N VAL A 1051 -0.54 -22.30 -28.22
CA VAL A 1051 0.66 -22.75 -28.93
C VAL A 1051 0.78 -24.27 -28.91
N LEU A 1052 0.46 -24.91 -27.79
CA LEU A 1052 0.67 -26.35 -27.61
C LEU A 1052 -0.56 -27.21 -27.94
N GLY A 1053 -1.72 -26.58 -28.14
CA GLY A 1053 -3.01 -27.24 -28.15
C GLY A 1053 -3.54 -27.50 -26.73
N VAL A 1054 -4.86 -27.43 -26.58
CA VAL A 1054 -5.57 -27.84 -25.36
C VAL A 1054 -5.42 -29.36 -25.11
N PRO A 1055 -4.96 -29.80 -23.93
CA PRO A 1055 -4.92 -31.22 -23.56
C PRO A 1055 -6.31 -31.86 -23.42
N ASP A 1056 -6.33 -33.18 -23.42
CA ASP A 1056 -7.49 -34.01 -23.09
C ASP A 1056 -7.09 -35.13 -22.11
N ASP A 1057 -8.05 -35.86 -21.57
CA ASP A 1057 -7.78 -36.95 -20.60
C ASP A 1057 -6.95 -38.12 -21.18
N SER A 1058 -6.68 -38.16 -22.50
CA SER A 1058 -5.79 -39.14 -23.13
C SER A 1058 -4.32 -38.68 -23.17
N THR A 1059 -4.09 -37.37 -23.18
CA THR A 1059 -2.78 -36.72 -23.24
C THR A 1059 -2.31 -36.19 -21.89
N TRP A 1060 -3.24 -35.73 -21.06
CA TRP A 1060 -3.07 -35.41 -19.65
C TRP A 1060 -4.30 -35.92 -18.87
N PRO A 1061 -4.22 -37.12 -18.27
CA PRO A 1061 -5.27 -37.63 -17.38
C PRO A 1061 -5.63 -36.60 -16.30
N TRP A 1062 -6.89 -36.60 -15.85
CA TRP A 1062 -7.47 -35.63 -14.91
C TRP A 1062 -7.48 -34.14 -15.33
N PHE A 1063 -6.87 -33.74 -16.46
CA PHE A 1063 -6.91 -32.34 -16.92
C PHE A 1063 -8.35 -31.83 -17.07
N SER A 1064 -9.26 -32.63 -17.64
CA SER A 1064 -10.68 -32.26 -17.82
C SER A 1064 -11.48 -32.16 -16.52
N SER A 1065 -10.86 -32.43 -15.36
CA SER A 1065 -11.43 -32.26 -14.02
C SER A 1065 -10.85 -31.08 -13.24
N THR A 1066 -9.91 -30.32 -13.83
CA THR A 1066 -9.38 -29.09 -13.24
C THR A 1066 -10.39 -27.94 -13.30
N PRO A 1067 -10.38 -26.98 -12.35
CA PRO A 1067 -11.25 -25.81 -12.40
C PRO A 1067 -11.12 -25.01 -13.72
N PHE A 1068 -9.90 -24.88 -14.24
CA PHE A 1068 -9.66 -24.25 -15.54
C PHE A 1068 -10.41 -24.97 -16.68
N ALA A 1069 -10.34 -26.30 -16.76
CA ALA A 1069 -10.99 -27.06 -17.82
C ALA A 1069 -12.52 -27.16 -17.66
N THR A 1070 -13.05 -27.08 -16.44
CA THR A 1070 -14.49 -27.21 -16.16
C THR A 1070 -15.23 -25.88 -16.09
N GLU A 1071 -14.57 -24.78 -15.70
CA GLU A 1071 -15.19 -23.47 -15.47
C GLU A 1071 -14.72 -22.39 -16.46
N VAL A 1072 -13.47 -22.42 -16.92
CA VAL A 1072 -12.88 -21.36 -17.78
C VAL A 1072 -12.93 -21.75 -19.26
N MET A 1073 -12.43 -22.94 -19.62
CA MET A 1073 -12.39 -23.42 -21.00
C MET A 1073 -13.75 -23.45 -21.74
N PRO A 1074 -14.90 -23.77 -21.11
CA PRO A 1074 -16.19 -23.78 -21.82
C PRO A 1074 -16.66 -22.41 -22.34
N GLU A 1075 -16.05 -21.31 -21.89
CA GLU A 1075 -16.35 -19.94 -22.33
C GLU A 1075 -15.35 -19.41 -23.38
N LEU A 1076 -14.42 -20.25 -23.86
CA LEU A 1076 -13.30 -19.88 -24.74
C LEU A 1076 -13.23 -20.76 -26.02
N ASP A 1077 -13.05 -20.12 -27.18
CA ASP A 1077 -12.83 -20.80 -28.48
C ASP A 1077 -11.35 -21.21 -28.63
N MET A 1078 -10.95 -22.25 -27.87
CA MET A 1078 -9.55 -22.69 -27.78
C MET A 1078 -9.18 -23.78 -28.79
N GLN A 1079 -8.04 -23.59 -29.45
CA GLN A 1079 -7.53 -24.54 -30.46
C GLN A 1079 -6.96 -25.83 -29.85
N ARG A 1080 -7.18 -26.96 -30.55
CA ARG A 1080 -6.80 -28.31 -30.12
C ARG A 1080 -5.56 -28.88 -30.82
N TYR A 1081 -4.95 -28.15 -31.75
CA TYR A 1081 -3.75 -28.58 -32.48
C TYR A 1081 -2.51 -27.83 -31.97
N ASN A 1082 -1.35 -28.47 -32.08
CA ASN A 1082 -0.08 -27.93 -31.60
C ASN A 1082 0.64 -27.14 -32.71
N LEU A 1083 0.83 -25.85 -32.50
CA LEU A 1083 1.50 -24.92 -33.42
C LEU A 1083 3.01 -24.79 -33.18
N LEU A 1084 3.59 -25.50 -32.20
CA LEU A 1084 4.98 -25.30 -31.80
C LEU A 1084 5.96 -25.54 -32.97
N ARG A 1085 5.70 -26.52 -33.85
CA ARG A 1085 6.55 -26.78 -35.04
C ARG A 1085 6.39 -25.72 -36.14
N GLU A 1086 5.27 -25.01 -36.20
CA GLU A 1086 5.08 -23.87 -37.11
C GLU A 1086 5.79 -22.62 -36.60
N LEU A 1087 5.84 -22.42 -35.28
CA LEU A 1087 6.64 -21.35 -34.66
C LEU A 1087 8.15 -21.65 -34.73
N PHE A 1088 8.54 -22.92 -34.68
CA PHE A 1088 9.93 -23.39 -34.73
C PHE A 1088 10.17 -24.38 -35.88
N PRO A 1089 10.07 -23.92 -37.15
CA PRO A 1089 10.28 -24.77 -38.32
C PRO A 1089 11.76 -25.16 -38.46
N GLU A 1090 12.04 -26.13 -39.33
CA GLU A 1090 13.38 -26.70 -39.54
C GLU A 1090 14.44 -25.65 -39.93
N THR A 1091 14.02 -24.53 -40.51
CA THR A 1091 14.88 -23.38 -40.86
C THR A 1091 15.27 -22.48 -39.67
N LYS A 1092 14.63 -22.64 -38.51
CA LYS A 1092 15.02 -22.03 -37.23
C LYS A 1092 15.71 -23.03 -36.28
N LEU A 1093 15.23 -24.28 -36.30
CA LEU A 1093 15.59 -25.31 -35.32
C LEU A 1093 15.44 -26.69 -35.97
N SER A 1094 16.54 -27.45 -36.03
CA SER A 1094 16.59 -28.83 -36.51
C SER A 1094 15.52 -29.73 -35.90
N THR A 1095 15.23 -30.85 -36.54
CA THR A 1095 14.26 -31.84 -36.01
C THR A 1095 14.70 -32.33 -34.62
N GLU A 1096 15.98 -32.64 -34.45
CA GLU A 1096 16.55 -33.10 -33.18
C GLU A 1096 16.52 -32.01 -32.09
N GLY A 1097 16.69 -30.73 -32.47
CA GLY A 1097 16.55 -29.61 -31.55
C GLY A 1097 15.10 -29.30 -31.20
N PHE A 1098 14.19 -29.54 -32.13
CA PHE A 1098 12.75 -29.39 -31.91
C PHE A 1098 12.19 -30.49 -31.01
N GLU A 1099 12.67 -31.72 -31.14
CA GLU A 1099 12.32 -32.84 -30.24
C GLU A 1099 12.70 -32.52 -28.79
N VAL A 1100 13.88 -31.91 -28.55
CA VAL A 1100 14.25 -31.38 -27.22
C VAL A 1100 13.27 -30.29 -26.78
N LEU A 1101 13.06 -29.24 -27.59
CA LEU A 1101 12.17 -28.13 -27.23
C LEU A 1101 10.74 -28.59 -26.89
N SER A 1102 10.19 -29.50 -27.70
CA SER A 1102 8.85 -30.06 -27.50
C SER A 1102 8.77 -30.95 -26.27
N GLY A 1103 9.83 -31.70 -25.94
CA GLY A 1103 9.89 -32.52 -24.73
C GLY A 1103 10.12 -31.74 -23.44
N LEU A 1104 10.78 -30.58 -23.51
CA LEU A 1104 10.85 -29.60 -22.41
C LEU A 1104 9.50 -28.90 -22.19
N LEU A 1105 8.75 -28.63 -23.27
CA LEU A 1105 7.46 -27.96 -23.27
C LEU A 1105 6.25 -28.92 -23.34
N THR A 1106 6.38 -30.17 -22.91
CA THR A 1106 5.23 -31.07 -22.76
C THR A 1106 4.33 -30.58 -21.62
N SER A 1107 3.06 -30.27 -21.90
CA SER A 1107 2.12 -29.76 -20.89
C SER A 1107 1.98 -30.72 -19.70
N ASN A 1108 1.72 -32.00 -19.95
CA ASN A 1108 1.64 -33.04 -18.92
C ASN A 1108 3.01 -33.29 -18.27
N PRO A 1109 3.19 -33.04 -16.95
CA PRO A 1109 4.47 -33.23 -16.27
C PRO A 1109 4.89 -34.70 -16.12
N ASP A 1110 3.98 -35.67 -16.22
CA ASP A 1110 4.34 -37.10 -16.20
C ASP A 1110 5.00 -37.56 -17.51
N MET A 1111 4.76 -36.83 -18.60
CA MET A 1111 5.30 -37.08 -19.94
C MET A 1111 6.38 -36.07 -20.37
N ARG A 1112 6.67 -35.04 -19.55
CA ARG A 1112 7.72 -34.06 -19.80
C ARG A 1112 9.11 -34.67 -19.54
N LEU A 1113 10.10 -34.28 -20.35
CA LEU A 1113 11.48 -34.69 -20.12
C LEU A 1113 11.97 -34.23 -18.74
N THR A 1114 12.85 -35.01 -18.13
CA THR A 1114 13.71 -34.53 -17.03
C THR A 1114 14.96 -33.87 -17.62
N ALA A 1115 15.67 -33.07 -16.81
CA ALA A 1115 16.94 -32.48 -17.23
C ALA A 1115 17.97 -33.56 -17.65
N ALA A 1116 17.95 -34.74 -17.01
CA ALA A 1116 18.76 -35.90 -17.40
C ALA A 1116 18.35 -36.46 -18.78
N ALA A 1117 17.06 -36.77 -18.98
CA ALA A 1117 16.57 -37.35 -20.24
C ALA A 1117 16.75 -36.40 -21.43
N ALA A 1118 16.63 -35.08 -21.21
CA ALA A 1118 16.92 -34.08 -22.24
C ALA A 1118 18.39 -34.11 -22.69
N LEU A 1119 19.34 -34.30 -21.76
CA LEU A 1119 20.78 -34.36 -22.08
C LEU A 1119 21.21 -35.64 -22.81
N GLU A 1120 20.43 -36.72 -22.70
CA GLU A 1120 20.64 -37.96 -23.45
C GLU A 1120 20.19 -37.86 -24.92
N HIS A 1121 19.50 -36.78 -25.31
CA HIS A 1121 18.98 -36.61 -26.66
C HIS A 1121 20.10 -36.45 -27.71
N PRO A 1122 19.99 -37.06 -28.92
CA PRO A 1122 21.00 -36.96 -29.98
C PRO A 1122 21.42 -35.53 -30.36
N TRP A 1123 20.56 -34.54 -30.12
CA TRP A 1123 20.88 -33.12 -30.31
C TRP A 1123 22.12 -32.67 -29.52
N PHE A 1124 22.39 -33.26 -28.34
CA PHE A 1124 23.56 -32.98 -27.51
C PHE A 1124 24.77 -33.86 -27.81
N ALA A 1125 24.72 -34.75 -28.80
CA ALA A 1125 25.86 -35.61 -29.17
C ALA A 1125 27.09 -34.84 -29.70
N LYS A 1126 26.91 -33.55 -30.06
CA LYS A 1126 27.98 -32.62 -30.43
C LYS A 1126 27.72 -31.24 -29.82
N VAL A 1127 28.39 -30.94 -28.72
CA VAL A 1127 28.36 -29.64 -28.04
C VAL A 1127 29.70 -28.95 -28.27
N ASP A 1128 29.68 -27.93 -29.13
CA ASP A 1128 30.79 -27.00 -29.32
C ASP A 1128 30.88 -26.00 -28.15
N GLY A 1129 31.97 -25.24 -28.08
CA GLY A 1129 32.09 -24.14 -27.13
C GLY A 1129 31.00 -23.08 -27.34
N LEU A 1130 30.43 -22.55 -26.24
CA LEU A 1130 29.43 -21.48 -26.33
C LEU A 1130 30.08 -20.22 -26.92
N GLU A 1131 29.53 -19.74 -28.03
CA GLU A 1131 29.87 -18.42 -28.60
C GLU A 1131 28.63 -17.53 -28.66
N LEU A 1132 28.42 -16.72 -27.62
CA LEU A 1132 27.58 -15.53 -27.71
C LEU A 1132 28.42 -14.37 -28.29
N ALA A 1133 27.78 -13.46 -29.05
CA ALA A 1133 28.47 -12.64 -30.04
C ALA A 1133 29.47 -11.63 -29.44
N LYS A 1134 30.74 -11.74 -29.84
CA LYS A 1134 31.82 -10.82 -29.47
C LYS A 1134 31.57 -9.43 -30.06
N LYS A 1135 31.74 -8.37 -29.25
CA LYS A 1135 31.63 -6.96 -29.70
C LYS A 1135 32.67 -6.68 -30.79
N GLU A 1136 32.23 -6.42 -32.02
CA GLU A 1136 33.11 -5.93 -33.07
C GLU A 1136 33.67 -4.55 -32.69
N LYS A 1137 35.00 -4.46 -32.54
CA LYS A 1137 35.69 -3.17 -32.48
C LYS A 1137 35.69 -2.55 -33.87
N ILE A 1138 34.82 -1.59 -34.12
CA ILE A 1138 34.85 -0.77 -35.34
C ILE A 1138 36.14 0.06 -35.35
N VAL A 1139 37.16 -0.46 -36.03
CA VAL A 1139 38.44 0.25 -36.25
C VAL A 1139 38.26 1.22 -37.42
N SER A 1140 38.31 2.52 -37.15
CA SER A 1140 38.08 3.57 -38.16
C SER A 1140 39.30 3.80 -39.05
N THR A 1141 39.47 2.96 -40.09
CA THR A 1141 40.47 3.15 -41.15
C THR A 1141 40.00 4.14 -42.22
N LEU A 1142 40.31 5.44 -42.03
CA LEU A 1142 40.03 6.50 -43.02
C LEU A 1142 41.10 6.56 -44.12
N PRO A 1143 40.75 6.40 -45.42
CA PRO A 1143 41.63 6.72 -46.54
C PRO A 1143 41.74 8.24 -46.77
N LYS A 1144 42.86 8.70 -47.36
CA LYS A 1144 43.09 10.12 -47.69
C LYS A 1144 42.33 10.57 -48.95
N PRO A 1145 41.95 11.85 -49.07
CA PRO A 1145 41.04 12.32 -50.12
C PRO A 1145 41.74 12.59 -51.47
N HIS A 1146 41.09 12.20 -52.58
CA HIS A 1146 41.47 12.59 -53.95
C HIS A 1146 40.26 13.07 -54.78
N LYS A 1147 40.51 13.59 -56.00
CA LYS A 1147 39.70 14.66 -56.63
C LYS A 1147 38.83 14.19 -57.81
N ARG A 1148 37.64 14.81 -57.92
CA ARG A 1148 36.89 15.22 -59.14
C ARG A 1148 36.78 14.23 -60.32
N GLN A 1149 35.53 13.88 -60.68
CA GLN A 1149 34.80 14.19 -61.94
C GLN A 1149 33.58 13.23 -62.07
N ARG A 1150 32.47 13.43 -62.80
CA ARG A 1150 31.72 14.58 -63.38
C ARG A 1150 30.62 13.94 -64.28
N LEU A 1151 29.33 14.23 -64.06
CA LEU A 1151 28.17 13.91 -64.95
C LEU A 1151 27.84 12.38 -65.11
N ARG A 1152 26.60 11.94 -65.38
CA ARG A 1152 25.40 12.60 -65.98
C ARG A 1152 24.13 12.41 -65.14
N ALA A 1153 23.06 13.12 -65.51
CA ALA A 1153 21.71 12.96 -64.98
C ALA A 1153 20.79 12.20 -65.97
N VAL A 1154 19.76 11.55 -65.44
CA VAL A 1154 18.45 11.26 -66.07
C VAL A 1154 17.40 11.42 -64.97
N CYS A 1155 16.21 11.92 -65.31
CA CYS A 1155 15.10 12.10 -64.37
C CYS A 1155 14.14 10.90 -64.40
N VAL A 1156 13.65 10.49 -63.23
CA VAL A 1156 12.21 10.35 -62.93
C VAL A 1156 12.01 10.95 -61.54
#